data_AF-G4HMN4-F1
#
_entry.id   AF-G4HMN4-F1
#
_cell.length_a   1.000
_cell.length_b   1.000
_cell.length_c   1.000
_cell.angle_alpha   90.00
_cell.angle_beta   90.00
_cell.angle_gamma   90.00
#
_symmetry.space_group_name_H-M   'P 1'
#
loop_
_entity.id
_entity.type
_entity.pdbx_description
1 polymer ?
#
loop_
_entity_poly.entity_id
_entity_poly.type
_entity_poly.pdbx_seq_one_letter_code
_entity_poly.pdbx_strand_id
1 'polypeptide(L)'
;MYKSLRKMKKSLASLLSITLAVSLFLSMSPASAASELAPAGVTAAASKSVSMPLTNPGFEDSAPGAAIPGWSSMFAVKEGEYTYAVSTENSHSGNQSLKITDRSQSNSVALMSGKLDITSGVTYTVTASVYMEESGTASLNLRYFDAADKSIAEKPLHNDTSKGFPVKQWTSASTSLEAPANAAYARIILYTTAYSRATAYYDDITMSYEQPVQLPGKLALSAPASAEQGDTISTMLSLTEGADISSVTASIYYDPSMLEIAEVKPAGAFGDAQASFSSDKENGSIRLEGSLPDAIDGDSDIAKMTFNVIADSGSTWLMLAKGAQLNGMESVSENVVKLITIGEASGQPGASLDDIQFGEPEFRTLPISGVVGLMDGEAGIEDGKNVMYTTVKGIPPMFHVVDLDDYRVIRSLPLEGGGEVWNHEIAPDGTVYITSAGQLWAYSPVTKDVKKVYTHPTESVFWCLAIDEAGAVYIGAGPGGRVLKYDPATKESRDYGIMVDGAGQQYVRSIDYSNGYIYAGTSHSKVYKVNVETGEKVEIASSLNETGYVYDLSIVDDKFLVIRYDTPQKRYIYDIEAGEWLDVVIEKSSSGLHLPKESLNGKIYFPADKKIKTFDIVTHEVADSGMEYETAFRGANWVQVDDPDLPGTSLVTMNFSGIIVFFNPQTNTVKRYENILPPSATITHKFVNGPDGKIYVTGMQASKAAAYDIATNTAKTFSMGQAGAVESYGNRMYFGVYPGGDIYEYNLGQPDGTGNPKKLFTLGNGQDRIGASTLAGDKIYFGSVSTYGELGGAITVFDPTAADPSAAYRVFRNVVQDQSVVSLAYKDGKLYGSTSINGGMAVDPKASEAKLFVWDTVKEEKILEKTLDIPGLSNPPAIGGLTFGPDGLLWGGVNGYVFALEPNTLQVIKYFNVNPADSGTALRWGNYDLVWSKEGILLANLTKKLYAIDPATFEFIELADTESFTLGPDGHLYYAPSFNRTQMYRITMNMAKEPEVPGNDRIRFDLAAPAETKTGETFDVTVKAADADLLYSMHSRISYDASKLELVDVAQAGQFAGEGTYMNTTLEPGKAVITSSLTGDRSVIGDTDVFTLSFKALNLIGNASVTLAAGSSWTLANADETGELHHISEDIVKHVSIVKAVAEDVNHDGTVDLLDVMLVAKFVGTAVNEDTRELDINGDGLIDIADLGLVVLKLHSAV
;
A
#
# COMPACT_ATOMS: atom_id res chain seq x y z
N MET A 1 -50.49 -3.63 -20.25
CA MET A 1 -51.33 -4.45 -21.15
C MET A 1 -50.68 -5.83 -21.25
N TYR A 2 -51.50 -6.85 -20.98
CA TYR A 2 -51.26 -8.28 -20.83
C TYR A 2 -49.96 -8.95 -21.31
N LYS A 3 -49.49 -9.85 -20.43
CA LYS A 3 -48.45 -10.87 -20.54
C LYS A 3 -48.48 -11.72 -21.81
N SER A 4 -47.29 -12.23 -22.12
CA SER A 4 -46.97 -13.54 -22.72
C SER A 4 -46.88 -13.60 -24.24
N LEU A 5 -45.65 -13.84 -24.74
CA LEU A 5 -45.37 -14.99 -25.61
C LEU A 5 -43.85 -15.15 -25.82
N ARG A 6 -43.30 -16.20 -25.21
CA ARG A 6 -42.03 -16.86 -25.59
C ARG A 6 -42.13 -17.30 -27.06
N LYS A 7 -41.21 -16.87 -27.93
CA LYS A 7 -40.62 -17.73 -28.98
C LYS A 7 -39.39 -17.11 -29.63
N MET A 8 -38.35 -17.92 -29.67
CA MET A 8 -37.04 -17.70 -30.26
C MET A 8 -37.07 -17.54 -31.79
N LYS A 9 -36.11 -16.70 -32.24
CA LYS A 9 -35.21 -16.86 -33.40
C LYS A 9 -35.74 -16.65 -34.83
N LYS A 10 -35.08 -15.62 -35.43
CA LYS A 10 -34.42 -15.57 -36.75
C LYS A 10 -35.21 -15.12 -37.98
N SER A 11 -35.01 -13.83 -38.28
CA SER A 11 -34.53 -13.21 -39.53
C SER A 11 -34.88 -13.81 -40.90
N LEU A 12 -35.38 -12.95 -41.79
CA LEU A 12 -34.97 -12.80 -43.20
C LEU A 12 -35.50 -11.42 -43.65
N ALA A 13 -34.65 -10.40 -43.82
CA ALA A 13 -33.83 -10.10 -45.00
C ALA A 13 -34.66 -9.57 -46.19
N SER A 14 -34.45 -8.30 -46.53
CA SER A 14 -34.66 -7.79 -47.89
C SER A 14 -33.74 -6.61 -48.23
N LEU A 15 -32.85 -6.92 -49.18
CA LEU A 15 -32.23 -6.10 -50.24
C LEU A 15 -31.36 -4.88 -49.85
N LEU A 16 -30.02 -4.99 -49.93
CA LEU A 16 -29.16 -4.88 -51.12
C LEU A 16 -29.31 -3.57 -51.92
N SER A 17 -28.29 -2.71 -51.88
CA SER A 17 -27.38 -2.41 -53.01
C SER A 17 -26.30 -1.39 -52.57
N ILE A 18 -25.00 -1.43 -52.84
CA ILE A 18 -24.01 -2.29 -53.55
C ILE A 18 -22.65 -1.76 -52.99
N THR A 19 -21.78 -2.43 -52.22
CA THR A 19 -20.86 -3.59 -52.43
C THR A 19 -19.85 -3.41 -53.58
N LEU A 20 -18.57 -3.79 -53.53
CA LEU A 20 -17.89 -5.07 -53.21
C LEU A 20 -16.34 -4.76 -53.32
N ALA A 21 -15.33 -5.49 -52.84
CA ALA A 21 -15.17 -6.91 -52.54
C ALA A 21 -13.85 -7.11 -51.72
N VAL A 22 -13.82 -7.86 -50.61
CA VAL A 22 -13.67 -9.34 -50.45
C VAL A 22 -12.21 -9.78 -50.35
N SER A 23 -11.79 -10.30 -49.18
CA SER A 23 -11.45 -11.73 -49.01
C SER A 23 -11.34 -12.13 -47.52
N LEU A 24 -12.12 -13.14 -47.11
CA LEU A 24 -11.70 -14.13 -46.10
C LEU A 24 -10.57 -14.97 -46.70
N PHE A 25 -9.51 -15.26 -45.95
CA PHE A 25 -8.95 -16.62 -45.72
C PHE A 25 -7.62 -16.54 -44.91
N LEU A 26 -7.55 -17.35 -43.86
CA LEU A 26 -6.34 -17.91 -43.21
C LEU A 26 -5.24 -16.93 -42.76
N SER A 27 -5.23 -16.64 -41.46
CA SER A 27 -4.08 -17.03 -40.63
C SER A 27 -4.58 -17.26 -39.20
N MET A 28 -4.61 -18.53 -38.80
CA MET A 28 -4.26 -18.90 -37.44
C MET A 28 -2.80 -18.45 -37.29
N SER A 29 -2.49 -17.64 -36.28
CA SER A 29 -1.11 -17.45 -35.84
C SER A 29 -1.11 -17.21 -34.33
N PRO A 30 -0.23 -17.91 -33.60
CA PRO A 30 -0.47 -18.31 -32.23
C PRO A 30 -0.03 -17.22 -31.28
N ALA A 31 -0.94 -16.73 -30.45
CA ALA A 31 -0.60 -15.95 -29.27
C ALA A 31 -1.41 -16.44 -28.06
N SER A 32 -1.54 -17.76 -27.98
CA SER A 32 -1.59 -18.50 -26.73
C SER A 32 -0.58 -19.63 -26.90
N ALA A 33 0.70 -19.29 -26.88
CA ALA A 33 1.56 -20.19 -26.12
C ALA A 33 1.06 -20.00 -24.69
N ALA A 34 0.15 -20.90 -24.27
CA ALA A 34 0.25 -21.38 -22.93
C ALA A 34 1.75 -21.59 -22.73
N SER A 35 2.37 -20.83 -21.85
CA SER A 35 3.42 -21.46 -21.08
C SER A 35 2.70 -22.69 -20.53
N GLU A 36 2.93 -23.85 -21.14
CA GLU A 36 2.91 -25.07 -20.36
C GLU A 36 3.71 -24.66 -19.13
N LEU A 37 2.99 -24.52 -18.02
CA LEU A 37 3.55 -24.70 -16.71
C LEU A 37 4.39 -25.96 -16.89
N ALA A 38 5.70 -25.79 -17.03
CA ALA A 38 6.59 -26.88 -16.78
C ALA A 38 6.18 -27.31 -15.37
N PRO A 39 5.69 -28.55 -15.19
CA PRO A 39 5.32 -29.02 -13.87
C PRO A 39 6.50 -28.73 -12.94
N ALA A 40 6.19 -28.13 -11.79
CA ALA A 40 7.15 -27.97 -10.70
C ALA A 40 7.85 -29.32 -10.49
N GLY A 41 9.13 -29.38 -10.86
CA GLY A 41 9.85 -30.64 -10.97
C GLY A 41 11.02 -30.69 -11.95
N VAL A 42 11.29 -29.65 -12.75
CA VAL A 42 12.55 -29.59 -13.52
C VAL A 42 13.54 -28.71 -12.78
N THR A 43 14.44 -29.32 -12.00
CA THR A 43 15.69 -28.70 -11.58
C THR A 43 16.35 -28.08 -12.80
N ALA A 44 16.55 -26.75 -12.81
CA ALA A 44 17.37 -26.11 -13.83
C ALA A 44 18.74 -26.82 -13.84
N ALA A 45 19.11 -27.41 -14.97
CA ALA A 45 20.42 -28.06 -15.10
C ALA A 45 21.49 -27.02 -14.83
N ALA A 46 22.49 -27.33 -13.99
CA ALA A 46 23.60 -26.42 -13.78
C ALA A 46 24.21 -26.06 -15.13
N SER A 47 24.34 -24.78 -15.40
CA SER A 47 24.93 -24.27 -16.63
C SER A 47 26.10 -23.36 -16.30
N LYS A 48 27.07 -23.34 -17.21
CA LYS A 48 28.16 -22.37 -17.17
C LYS A 48 27.93 -21.37 -18.29
N SER A 49 27.94 -20.09 -17.94
CA SER A 49 27.93 -19.03 -18.93
C SER A 49 29.23 -19.03 -19.71
N VAL A 50 29.15 -19.19 -21.03
CA VAL A 50 30.27 -19.13 -21.95
C VAL A 50 30.20 -17.83 -22.74
N SER A 51 31.20 -16.97 -22.57
CA SER A 51 31.32 -15.73 -23.32
C SER A 51 31.85 -16.01 -24.73
N MET A 52 31.26 -15.35 -25.73
CA MET A 52 31.67 -15.43 -27.11
C MET A 52 32.69 -14.33 -27.44
N PRO A 53 33.74 -14.65 -28.22
CA PRO A 53 34.71 -13.65 -28.63
C PRO A 53 34.05 -12.64 -29.58
N LEU A 54 34.07 -11.37 -29.19
CA LEU A 54 33.62 -10.24 -30.01
C LEU A 54 34.81 -9.32 -30.29
N THR A 55 34.96 -8.88 -31.55
CA THR A 55 36.03 -7.95 -31.93
C THR A 55 35.64 -6.53 -31.55
N ASN A 56 36.54 -5.82 -30.85
CA ASN A 56 36.38 -4.44 -30.41
C ASN A 56 35.03 -4.15 -29.69
N PRO A 57 34.70 -4.88 -28.61
CA PRO A 57 33.40 -4.79 -27.93
C PRO A 57 33.21 -3.49 -27.14
N GLY A 58 34.28 -2.81 -26.74
CA GLY A 58 34.26 -1.50 -26.08
C GLY A 58 34.75 -0.35 -26.96
N PHE A 59 34.92 -0.59 -28.26
CA PHE A 59 35.33 0.43 -29.25
C PHE A 59 36.72 1.09 -29.09
N GLU A 60 37.56 0.59 -28.19
CA GLU A 60 38.92 1.09 -27.90
C GLU A 60 39.95 0.89 -29.04
N ASP A 61 39.73 -0.05 -29.95
CA ASP A 61 40.73 -0.45 -30.97
C ASP A 61 40.70 0.42 -32.24
N SER A 62 40.12 1.62 -32.19
CA SER A 62 39.94 2.51 -33.34
C SER A 62 40.16 3.98 -33.02
N ALA A 63 40.98 4.68 -33.81
CA ALA A 63 41.08 6.14 -33.71
C ALA A 63 39.77 6.81 -34.20
N PRO A 64 39.35 7.95 -33.60
CA PRO A 64 38.18 8.69 -34.07
C PRO A 64 38.22 8.98 -35.58
N GLY A 65 37.18 8.57 -36.31
CA GLY A 65 37.08 8.73 -37.77
C GLY A 65 37.72 7.62 -38.62
N ALA A 66 38.33 6.61 -38.01
CA ALA A 66 38.83 5.41 -38.69
C ALA A 66 37.73 4.32 -38.82
N ALA A 67 37.98 3.31 -39.65
CA ALA A 67 37.13 2.11 -39.70
C ALA A 67 37.16 1.41 -38.33
N ILE A 68 35.99 1.02 -37.81
CA ILE A 68 35.83 0.37 -36.51
C ILE A 68 36.06 -1.14 -36.70
N PRO A 69 37.15 -1.74 -36.17
CA PRO A 69 37.42 -3.16 -36.34
C PRO A 69 36.24 -3.99 -35.85
N GLY A 70 35.78 -4.95 -36.67
CA GLY A 70 34.68 -5.84 -36.30
C GLY A 70 33.27 -5.27 -36.45
N TRP A 71 33.10 -3.99 -36.84
CA TRP A 71 31.79 -3.35 -36.97
C TRP A 71 31.64 -2.63 -38.31
N SER A 72 30.49 -2.77 -38.97
CA SER A 72 30.19 -2.11 -40.24
C SER A 72 28.82 -1.45 -40.23
N SER A 73 28.72 -0.29 -40.90
CA SER A 73 27.43 0.39 -41.07
C SER A 73 26.52 -0.42 -41.99
N MET A 74 25.25 -0.56 -41.61
CA MET A 74 24.23 -1.19 -42.45
C MET A 74 23.63 -0.22 -43.46
N PHE A 75 23.67 1.08 -43.15
CA PHE A 75 23.01 2.13 -43.91
C PHE A 75 24.01 3.20 -44.33
N ALA A 76 23.65 3.98 -45.35
CA ALA A 76 24.39 5.19 -45.68
C ALA A 76 24.30 6.18 -44.50
N VAL A 77 25.36 6.94 -44.25
CA VAL A 77 25.37 8.01 -43.24
C VAL A 77 25.31 9.37 -43.91
N LYS A 78 24.74 10.36 -43.23
CA LYS A 78 24.72 11.74 -43.68
C LYS A 78 25.18 12.65 -42.55
N GLU A 79 26.32 13.29 -42.75
CA GLU A 79 26.96 14.16 -41.78
C GLU A 79 25.98 15.24 -41.28
N GLY A 80 25.89 15.39 -39.96
CA GLY A 80 24.97 16.32 -39.31
C GLY A 80 23.50 15.88 -39.23
N GLU A 81 23.12 14.74 -39.83
CA GLU A 81 21.76 14.18 -39.75
C GLU A 81 21.74 12.83 -39.06
N TYR A 82 22.34 11.80 -39.64
CA TYR A 82 22.35 10.44 -39.10
C TYR A 82 23.74 9.82 -39.32
N THR A 83 24.50 9.70 -38.24
CA THR A 83 25.93 9.37 -38.23
C THR A 83 26.31 8.46 -37.08
N TYR A 84 27.47 7.83 -37.17
CA TYR A 84 28.12 7.13 -36.07
C TYR A 84 29.59 7.51 -36.02
N ALA A 85 30.19 7.44 -34.83
CA ALA A 85 31.61 7.64 -34.63
C ALA A 85 32.06 6.94 -33.34
N VAL A 86 33.34 6.59 -33.27
CA VAL A 86 33.99 6.32 -31.98
C VAL A 86 34.18 7.65 -31.28
N SER A 87 33.71 7.76 -30.04
CA SER A 87 33.70 8.99 -29.26
C SER A 87 34.49 8.81 -27.97
N THR A 88 35.14 9.90 -27.54
CA THR A 88 35.76 10.04 -26.20
C THR A 88 34.94 10.94 -25.27
N GLU A 89 33.77 11.39 -25.74
CA GLU A 89 32.90 12.30 -24.98
C GLU A 89 32.22 11.58 -23.80
N ASN A 90 31.94 10.29 -23.97
CA ASN A 90 31.33 9.45 -22.96
C ASN A 90 31.77 8.00 -23.17
N SER A 91 32.21 7.32 -22.12
CA SER A 91 32.53 5.89 -22.13
C SER A 91 32.07 5.27 -20.81
N HIS A 92 31.72 3.99 -20.84
CA HIS A 92 31.36 3.21 -19.65
C HIS A 92 32.61 2.55 -19.07
N SER A 93 33.38 1.88 -19.92
CA SER A 93 34.71 1.36 -19.60
C SER A 93 35.74 1.95 -20.56
N GLY A 94 37.03 1.93 -20.20
CA GLY A 94 38.06 2.53 -21.05
C GLY A 94 37.89 4.04 -21.28
N ASN A 95 38.28 4.53 -22.46
CA ASN A 95 38.26 5.95 -22.82
C ASN A 95 37.39 6.25 -24.05
N GLN A 96 36.80 5.24 -24.69
CA GLN A 96 36.09 5.34 -25.95
C GLN A 96 34.77 4.56 -25.88
N SER A 97 33.80 4.97 -26.69
CA SER A 97 32.58 4.20 -26.93
C SER A 97 32.04 4.47 -28.33
N LEU A 98 31.05 3.70 -28.78
CA LEU A 98 30.35 3.99 -30.02
C LEU A 98 29.28 5.04 -29.77
N LYS A 99 29.42 6.22 -30.37
CA LYS A 99 28.35 7.21 -30.46
C LYS A 99 27.57 7.04 -31.75
N ILE A 100 26.25 6.97 -31.64
CA ILE A 100 25.30 7.04 -32.74
C ILE A 100 24.49 8.32 -32.57
N THR A 101 24.29 9.08 -33.64
CA THR A 101 23.49 10.32 -33.62
C THR A 101 22.54 10.30 -34.79
N ASP A 102 21.24 10.31 -34.51
CA ASP A 102 20.16 10.32 -35.49
C ASP A 102 19.19 11.48 -35.23
N ARG A 103 19.10 12.38 -36.21
CA ARG A 103 18.23 13.55 -36.25
C ARG A 103 17.15 13.41 -37.32
N SER A 104 17.04 12.26 -37.98
CA SER A 104 16.03 11.97 -39.00
C SER A 104 14.74 11.41 -38.39
N GLN A 105 13.63 11.51 -39.12
CA GLN A 105 12.34 10.85 -38.77
C GLN A 105 11.95 9.76 -39.78
N SER A 106 12.84 9.47 -40.73
CA SER A 106 12.61 8.49 -41.81
C SER A 106 13.84 7.67 -42.18
N ASN A 107 14.97 7.89 -41.50
CA ASN A 107 16.22 7.16 -41.71
C ASN A 107 16.72 6.63 -40.36
N SER A 108 17.67 5.71 -40.40
CA SER A 108 18.24 5.04 -39.24
C SER A 108 19.75 4.96 -39.39
N VAL A 109 20.47 4.98 -38.27
CA VAL A 109 21.87 4.57 -38.23
C VAL A 109 21.94 3.21 -37.54
N ALA A 110 22.68 2.27 -38.14
CA ALA A 110 22.87 0.95 -37.56
C ALA A 110 24.29 0.44 -37.81
N LEU A 111 24.94 -0.02 -36.75
CA LEU A 111 26.21 -0.74 -36.81
C LEU A 111 25.97 -2.21 -36.54
N MET A 112 26.53 -3.04 -37.41
CA MET A 112 26.42 -4.47 -37.36
C MET A 112 27.79 -5.08 -37.07
N SER A 113 27.86 -6.03 -36.14
CA SER A 113 29.08 -6.77 -35.84
C SER A 113 29.53 -7.67 -36.99
N GLY A 114 30.75 -8.20 -36.88
CA GLY A 114 31.23 -9.35 -37.63
C GLY A 114 30.37 -10.60 -37.41
N LYS A 115 30.58 -11.64 -38.23
CA LYS A 115 29.87 -12.93 -38.09
C LYS A 115 30.35 -13.62 -36.80
N LEU A 116 29.40 -14.05 -35.97
CA LEU A 116 29.64 -14.79 -34.75
C LEU A 116 29.20 -16.23 -34.94
N ASP A 117 30.08 -17.18 -34.63
CA ASP A 117 29.81 -18.62 -34.78
C ASP A 117 28.77 -19.07 -33.76
N ILE A 118 27.71 -19.74 -34.21
CA ILE A 118 26.62 -20.20 -33.35
C ILE A 118 26.34 -21.68 -33.52
N THR A 119 25.62 -22.24 -32.57
CA THR A 119 25.11 -23.61 -32.60
C THR A 119 23.59 -23.55 -32.62
N SER A 120 22.98 -24.24 -33.59
CA SER A 120 21.52 -24.36 -33.68
C SER A 120 20.92 -24.94 -32.40
N GLY A 121 19.79 -24.38 -31.95
CA GLY A 121 19.07 -24.77 -30.73
C GLY A 121 19.64 -24.19 -29.43
N VAL A 122 20.74 -23.43 -29.49
CA VAL A 122 21.30 -22.74 -28.31
C VAL A 122 20.70 -21.34 -28.19
N THR A 123 20.30 -20.96 -26.98
CA THR A 123 19.90 -19.57 -26.68
C THR A 123 21.11 -18.73 -26.34
N TYR A 124 21.28 -17.66 -27.09
CA TYR A 124 22.33 -16.68 -26.88
C TYR A 124 21.74 -15.40 -26.29
N THR A 125 22.46 -14.80 -25.34
CA THR A 125 22.16 -13.52 -24.71
C THR A 125 23.19 -12.50 -25.16
N VAL A 126 22.73 -11.32 -25.56
CA VAL A 126 23.59 -10.17 -25.88
C VAL A 126 23.29 -9.07 -24.88
N THR A 127 24.35 -8.48 -24.33
CA THR A 127 24.27 -7.34 -23.42
C THR A 127 25.13 -6.19 -23.92
N ALA A 128 24.68 -4.95 -23.74
CA ALA A 128 25.43 -3.74 -24.01
C ALA A 128 25.14 -2.68 -22.95
N SER A 129 26.16 -1.91 -22.54
CA SER A 129 25.96 -0.68 -21.79
C SER A 129 25.49 0.41 -22.75
N VAL A 130 24.34 1.01 -22.47
CA VAL A 130 23.72 2.04 -23.32
C VAL A 130 23.55 3.33 -22.53
N TYR A 131 24.00 4.44 -23.10
CA TYR A 131 23.79 5.78 -22.57
C TYR A 131 23.00 6.60 -23.57
N MET A 132 21.83 7.08 -23.19
CA MET A 132 21.03 7.99 -24.00
C MET A 132 21.39 9.42 -23.63
N GLU A 133 21.82 10.26 -24.57
CA GLU A 133 22.12 11.68 -24.30
C GLU A 133 20.84 12.49 -24.04
N GLU A 134 19.77 12.13 -24.73
CA GLU A 134 18.48 12.82 -24.74
C GLU A 134 17.33 11.82 -24.98
N SER A 135 16.09 12.32 -24.94
CA SER A 135 14.90 11.50 -25.22
C SER A 135 14.96 10.92 -26.63
N GLY A 136 14.78 9.61 -26.73
CA GLY A 136 14.82 8.89 -27.99
C GLY A 136 14.67 7.39 -27.81
N THR A 137 14.93 6.67 -28.89
CA THR A 137 14.99 5.20 -28.88
C THR A 137 16.29 4.74 -29.51
N ALA A 138 17.13 4.10 -28.71
CA ALA A 138 18.28 3.34 -29.18
C ALA A 138 18.00 1.86 -28.98
N SER A 139 18.48 1.00 -29.86
CA SER A 139 18.07 -0.39 -29.92
C SER A 139 19.27 -1.32 -30.00
N LEU A 140 19.11 -2.49 -29.41
CA LEU A 140 20.05 -3.62 -29.44
C LEU A 140 19.32 -4.80 -30.08
N ASN A 141 19.91 -5.43 -31.09
CA ASN A 141 19.26 -6.56 -31.76
C ASN A 141 20.24 -7.71 -31.98
N LEU A 142 19.83 -8.91 -31.57
CA LEU A 142 20.46 -10.17 -31.90
C LEU A 142 19.76 -10.76 -33.13
N ARG A 143 20.50 -10.93 -34.23
CA ARG A 143 19.96 -11.42 -35.51
C ARG A 143 20.75 -12.62 -36.02
N TYR A 144 20.04 -13.67 -36.43
CA TYR A 144 20.58 -14.90 -37.03
C TYR A 144 20.45 -14.92 -38.55
N PHE A 145 21.45 -15.49 -39.20
CA PHE A 145 21.52 -15.63 -40.65
C PHE A 145 21.79 -17.08 -41.05
N ASP A 146 21.24 -17.49 -42.20
CA ASP A 146 21.59 -18.77 -42.81
C ASP A 146 22.90 -18.70 -43.64
N ALA A 147 23.32 -19.83 -44.20
CA ALA A 147 24.54 -19.94 -45.01
C ALA A 147 24.48 -19.12 -46.32
N ALA A 148 23.30 -18.65 -46.74
CA ALA A 148 23.10 -17.79 -47.90
C ALA A 148 23.04 -16.30 -47.53
N ASP A 149 23.45 -15.93 -46.31
CA ASP A 149 23.41 -14.58 -45.74
C ASP A 149 21.98 -13.99 -45.65
N LYS A 150 20.95 -14.84 -45.62
CA LYS A 150 19.57 -14.40 -45.39
C LYS A 150 19.27 -14.34 -43.90
N SER A 151 18.70 -13.23 -43.43
CA SER A 151 18.19 -13.12 -42.05
C SER A 151 17.02 -14.09 -41.84
N ILE A 152 17.09 -14.92 -40.80
CA ILE A 152 16.11 -15.98 -40.55
C ILE A 152 15.40 -15.86 -39.20
N ALA A 153 16.00 -15.16 -38.22
CA ALA A 153 15.37 -14.84 -36.95
C ALA A 153 16.06 -13.64 -36.30
N GLU A 154 15.30 -12.84 -35.53
CA GLU A 154 15.86 -11.70 -34.80
C GLU A 154 15.03 -11.35 -33.56
N LYS A 155 15.66 -10.68 -32.59
CA LYS A 155 14.98 -10.14 -31.41
C LYS A 155 15.51 -8.76 -31.07
N PRO A 156 14.84 -7.70 -31.56
CA PRO A 156 15.18 -6.34 -31.20
C PRO A 156 14.71 -6.02 -29.78
N LEU A 157 15.56 -5.32 -29.03
CA LEU A 157 15.26 -4.62 -27.79
C LEU A 157 15.30 -3.12 -28.07
N HIS A 158 14.20 -2.43 -27.77
CA HIS A 158 14.07 -0.99 -27.93
C HIS A 158 14.21 -0.31 -26.56
N ASN A 159 15.34 0.35 -26.34
CA ASN A 159 15.59 1.15 -25.15
C ASN A 159 14.95 2.53 -25.35
N ASP A 160 13.69 2.60 -24.96
CA ASP A 160 12.81 3.74 -25.21
C ASP A 160 12.67 4.57 -23.93
N THR A 161 13.19 5.79 -23.99
CA THR A 161 13.14 6.74 -22.87
C THR A 161 11.71 7.11 -22.47
N SER A 162 10.73 7.04 -23.38
CA SER A 162 9.31 7.25 -23.07
C SER A 162 8.68 6.13 -22.24
N LYS A 163 9.36 4.98 -22.17
CA LYS A 163 8.96 3.80 -21.40
C LYS A 163 9.84 3.60 -20.14
N GLY A 164 10.54 4.66 -19.72
CA GLY A 164 11.33 4.66 -18.50
C GLY A 164 12.80 4.24 -18.67
N PHE A 165 13.31 4.11 -19.90
CA PHE A 165 14.76 3.91 -20.09
C PHE A 165 15.53 5.19 -19.71
N PRO A 166 16.56 5.13 -18.84
CA PRO A 166 17.24 6.31 -18.34
C PRO A 166 17.95 7.15 -19.41
N VAL A 167 17.97 8.46 -19.20
CA VAL A 167 18.71 9.46 -20.00
C VAL A 167 19.86 9.98 -19.15
N LYS A 168 21.01 10.24 -19.79
CA LYS A 168 22.27 10.66 -19.17
C LYS A 168 22.82 9.71 -18.10
N GLN A 169 22.51 8.42 -18.24
CA GLN A 169 22.96 7.37 -17.35
C GLN A 169 23.30 6.12 -18.17
N TRP A 170 24.46 5.52 -17.90
CA TRP A 170 24.81 4.21 -18.44
C TRP A 170 23.90 3.15 -17.83
N THR A 171 23.16 2.45 -18.68
CA THR A 171 22.21 1.41 -18.30
C THR A 171 22.49 0.17 -19.12
N SER A 172 22.57 -0.98 -18.45
CA SER A 172 22.75 -2.27 -19.13
C SER A 172 21.46 -2.67 -19.85
N ALA A 173 21.57 -3.02 -21.14
CA ALA A 173 20.49 -3.48 -21.98
C ALA A 173 20.78 -4.89 -22.48
N SER A 174 19.81 -5.82 -22.37
CA SER A 174 20.03 -7.24 -22.67
C SER A 174 18.87 -7.88 -23.45
N THR A 175 19.19 -8.69 -24.47
CA THR A 175 18.21 -9.46 -25.27
C THR A 175 18.72 -10.87 -25.55
N SER A 176 17.81 -11.86 -25.55
CA SER A 176 18.17 -13.27 -25.74
C SER A 176 17.24 -13.98 -26.72
N LEU A 177 17.79 -14.78 -27.63
CA LEU A 177 17.05 -15.52 -28.65
C LEU A 177 17.69 -16.88 -28.95
N GLU A 178 16.88 -17.93 -29.10
CA GLU A 178 17.33 -19.26 -29.53
C GLU A 178 17.73 -19.26 -31.01
N ALA A 179 18.88 -19.85 -31.34
CA ALA A 179 19.36 -19.99 -32.71
C ALA A 179 18.53 -21.03 -33.49
N PRO A 180 17.85 -20.66 -34.60
CA PRO A 180 17.08 -21.62 -35.40
C PRO A 180 17.93 -22.76 -35.97
N ALA A 181 17.29 -23.89 -36.27
CA ALA A 181 17.94 -25.09 -36.83
C ALA A 181 18.85 -24.82 -38.05
N ASN A 182 18.49 -23.87 -38.89
CA ASN A 182 19.19 -23.49 -40.12
C ASN A 182 20.07 -22.23 -40.00
N ALA A 183 20.33 -21.76 -38.77
CA ALA A 183 21.25 -20.64 -38.54
C ALA A 183 22.70 -21.07 -38.77
N ALA A 184 23.44 -20.27 -39.55
CA ALA A 184 24.86 -20.47 -39.80
C ALA A 184 25.74 -19.55 -38.95
N TYR A 185 25.28 -18.33 -38.65
CA TYR A 185 25.98 -17.36 -37.80
C TYR A 185 25.00 -16.33 -37.21
N ALA A 186 25.43 -15.61 -36.17
CA ALA A 186 24.71 -14.46 -35.60
C ALA A 186 25.45 -13.15 -35.83
N ARG A 187 24.73 -12.03 -35.70
CA ARG A 187 25.29 -10.68 -35.63
C ARG A 187 24.52 -9.82 -34.63
N ILE A 188 25.23 -8.91 -34.01
CA ILE A 188 24.70 -7.89 -33.08
C ILE A 188 24.51 -6.61 -33.87
N ILE A 189 23.38 -5.94 -33.69
CA ILE A 189 23.06 -4.67 -34.34
C ILE A 189 22.74 -3.62 -33.28
N LEU A 190 23.49 -2.52 -33.32
CA LEU A 190 23.31 -1.34 -32.48
C LEU A 190 22.75 -0.22 -33.36
N TYR A 191 21.55 0.28 -33.07
CA TYR A 191 20.85 1.15 -34.02
C TYR A 191 19.81 2.07 -33.40
N THR A 192 19.46 3.13 -34.14
CA THR A 192 18.25 3.94 -33.92
C THR A 192 17.12 3.43 -34.80
N THR A 193 15.87 3.47 -34.35
CA THR A 193 14.74 3.08 -35.22
C THR A 193 14.42 4.20 -36.21
N ALA A 194 13.98 3.86 -37.43
CA ALA A 194 13.77 4.86 -38.48
C ALA A 194 12.70 5.93 -38.19
N TYR A 195 11.90 5.73 -37.13
CA TYR A 195 10.85 6.63 -36.67
C TYR A 195 11.19 7.32 -35.34
N SER A 196 12.41 7.15 -34.81
CA SER A 196 12.84 7.73 -33.54
C SER A 196 14.23 8.35 -33.67
N ARG A 197 14.37 9.59 -33.18
CA ARG A 197 15.66 10.28 -33.10
C ARG A 197 16.35 9.87 -31.82
N ALA A 198 17.67 9.76 -31.85
CA ALA A 198 18.45 9.53 -30.65
C ALA A 198 19.92 9.91 -30.85
N THR A 199 20.51 10.48 -29.81
CA THR A 199 21.95 10.47 -29.61
C THR A 199 22.25 9.45 -28.51
N ALA A 200 22.90 8.35 -28.86
CA ALA A 200 23.12 7.22 -27.96
C ALA A 200 24.56 6.73 -28.03
N TYR A 201 25.09 6.29 -26.89
CA TYR A 201 26.40 5.67 -26.77
C TYR A 201 26.25 4.21 -26.40
N TYR A 202 27.09 3.37 -26.97
CA TYR A 202 27.16 1.94 -26.70
C TYR A 202 28.57 1.54 -26.31
N ASP A 203 28.67 0.72 -25.28
CA ASP A 203 29.93 0.24 -24.74
C ASP A 203 29.76 -1.16 -24.11
N ASP A 204 30.87 -1.84 -23.81
CA ASP A 204 30.93 -3.15 -23.17
C ASP A 204 29.97 -4.20 -23.78
N ILE A 205 30.02 -4.38 -25.10
CA ILE A 205 29.16 -5.37 -25.75
C ILE A 205 29.67 -6.77 -25.45
N THR A 206 28.77 -7.61 -24.94
CA THR A 206 29.03 -9.03 -24.70
C THR A 206 27.97 -9.89 -25.37
N MET A 207 28.36 -11.09 -25.77
CA MET A 207 27.45 -12.14 -26.15
C MET A 207 27.86 -13.41 -25.39
N SER A 208 26.90 -14.11 -24.83
CA SER A 208 27.13 -15.35 -24.11
C SER A 208 26.02 -16.36 -24.38
N TYR A 209 26.27 -17.62 -24.04
CA TYR A 209 25.25 -18.65 -23.95
C TYR A 209 25.48 -19.49 -22.71
N GLU A 210 24.41 -20.09 -22.22
CA GLU A 210 24.48 -21.06 -21.13
C GLU A 210 24.81 -22.43 -21.71
N GLN A 211 25.95 -22.99 -21.32
CA GLN A 211 26.31 -24.36 -21.65
C GLN A 211 25.90 -25.26 -20.48
N PRO A 212 25.08 -26.29 -20.69
CA PRO A 212 24.79 -27.27 -19.65
C PRO A 212 26.09 -27.90 -19.17
N VAL A 213 26.36 -27.80 -17.87
CA VAL A 213 27.39 -28.60 -17.21
C VAL A 213 26.72 -29.89 -16.81
N GLN A 214 27.24 -31.01 -17.32
CA GLN A 214 26.82 -32.31 -16.80
C GLN A 214 27.37 -32.40 -15.37
N LEU A 215 26.48 -32.17 -14.40
CA LEU A 215 26.82 -32.37 -13.00
C LEU A 215 27.21 -33.83 -12.80
N PRO A 216 28.20 -34.10 -11.94
CA PRO A 216 28.62 -35.46 -11.66
C PRO A 216 27.57 -36.20 -10.81
N GLY A 217 26.53 -35.53 -10.33
CA GLY A 217 25.37 -36.11 -9.65
C GLY A 217 24.51 -35.04 -8.98
N LYS A 218 23.40 -35.45 -8.35
CA LYS A 218 22.49 -34.57 -7.60
C LYS A 218 22.48 -34.95 -6.12
N LEU A 219 22.55 -33.94 -5.25
CA LEU A 219 22.36 -34.11 -3.81
C LEU A 219 20.90 -33.86 -3.41
N ALA A 220 20.37 -34.69 -2.52
CA ALA A 220 19.03 -34.56 -1.97
C ALA A 220 19.05 -34.72 -0.45
N LEU A 221 18.22 -33.93 0.26
CA LEU A 221 17.98 -34.05 1.69
C LEU A 221 16.58 -34.64 1.92
N SER A 222 16.44 -35.59 2.84
CA SER A 222 15.17 -36.18 3.26
C SER A 222 14.93 -35.98 4.76
N ALA A 223 13.67 -35.77 5.15
CA ALA A 223 13.24 -35.66 6.54
C ALA A 223 11.79 -36.18 6.68
N PRO A 224 11.36 -36.62 7.87
CA PRO A 224 9.96 -36.96 8.10
C PRO A 224 9.06 -35.73 8.01
N ALA A 225 7.80 -35.90 7.67
CA ALA A 225 6.83 -34.81 7.60
C ALA A 225 6.39 -34.33 9.01
N SER A 226 6.43 -35.22 10.01
CA SER A 226 6.05 -34.92 11.38
C SER A 226 6.86 -35.74 12.41
N ALA A 227 6.85 -35.29 13.67
CA ALA A 227 7.42 -35.96 14.84
C ALA A 227 6.78 -35.46 16.14
N GLU A 228 6.97 -36.17 17.25
CA GLU A 228 6.47 -35.79 18.58
C GLU A 228 7.61 -35.31 19.51
N GLN A 229 7.28 -34.59 20.58
CA GLN A 229 8.28 -34.25 21.59
C GLN A 229 8.94 -35.50 22.17
N GLY A 230 10.27 -35.50 22.22
CA GLY A 230 11.05 -36.64 22.71
C GLY A 230 11.32 -37.70 21.64
N ASP A 231 10.74 -37.57 20.44
CA ASP A 231 11.10 -38.43 19.31
C ASP A 231 12.55 -38.26 18.90
N THR A 232 13.07 -39.30 18.26
CA THR A 232 14.34 -39.25 17.55
C THR A 232 14.07 -39.39 16.05
N ILE A 233 14.23 -38.29 15.31
CA ILE A 233 14.02 -38.27 13.86
C ILE A 233 15.29 -38.58 13.09
N SER A 234 15.16 -39.28 11.97
CA SER A 234 16.27 -39.61 11.07
C SER A 234 16.10 -38.91 9.72
N THR A 235 17.16 -38.27 9.25
CA THR A 235 17.22 -37.56 7.97
C THR A 235 18.39 -38.09 7.15
N MET A 236 18.24 -38.23 5.84
CA MET A 236 19.30 -38.73 4.94
C MET A 236 19.73 -37.66 3.95
N LEU A 237 21.04 -37.46 3.82
CA LEU A 237 21.65 -36.86 2.65
C LEU A 237 21.98 -37.97 1.66
N SER A 238 21.45 -37.89 0.44
CA SER A 238 21.63 -38.90 -0.60
C SER A 238 22.13 -38.26 -1.91
N LEU A 239 22.84 -39.07 -2.69
CA LEU A 239 23.29 -38.84 -4.05
C LEU A 239 22.34 -39.58 -5.01
N THR A 240 21.90 -38.92 -6.07
CA THR A 240 21.26 -39.57 -7.21
C THR A 240 21.96 -39.23 -8.52
N GLU A 241 21.84 -40.12 -9.50
CA GLU A 241 22.44 -39.95 -10.84
C GLU A 241 23.96 -39.71 -10.79
N GLY A 242 24.65 -40.33 -9.83
CA GLY A 242 26.10 -40.19 -9.67
C GLY A 242 26.86 -40.72 -10.89
N ALA A 243 27.90 -40.01 -11.29
CA ALA A 243 28.83 -40.37 -12.34
C ALA A 243 30.24 -39.98 -11.88
N ASP A 244 31.11 -40.98 -11.69
CA ASP A 244 32.49 -40.82 -11.25
C ASP A 244 32.63 -40.03 -9.92
N ILE A 245 31.71 -40.27 -8.96
CA ILE A 245 31.72 -39.57 -7.67
C ILE A 245 32.81 -40.11 -6.76
N SER A 246 33.74 -39.22 -6.37
CA SER A 246 34.85 -39.52 -5.45
C SER A 246 34.86 -38.62 -4.22
N SER A 247 34.13 -37.50 -4.20
CA SER A 247 34.03 -36.65 -3.01
C SER A 247 32.73 -35.85 -2.94
N VAL A 248 32.36 -35.47 -1.72
CA VAL A 248 31.19 -34.64 -1.40
C VAL A 248 31.54 -33.63 -0.30
N THR A 249 31.02 -32.41 -0.43
CA THR A 249 31.05 -31.39 0.64
C THR A 249 29.68 -30.77 0.76
N ALA A 250 29.08 -30.74 1.95
CA ALA A 250 27.74 -30.20 2.16
C ALA A 250 27.63 -29.49 3.50
N SER A 251 26.77 -28.46 3.58
CA SER A 251 26.38 -27.84 4.86
C SER A 251 24.88 -28.01 5.04
N ILE A 252 24.47 -28.56 6.18
CA ILE A 252 23.08 -28.70 6.61
C ILE A 252 22.84 -27.74 7.78
N TYR A 253 21.75 -27.00 7.74
CA TYR A 253 21.26 -26.15 8.83
C TYR A 253 19.94 -26.68 9.35
N TYR A 254 19.64 -26.42 10.61
CA TYR A 254 18.39 -26.85 11.25
C TYR A 254 18.03 -25.86 12.37
N ASP A 255 16.79 -25.90 12.85
CA ASP A 255 16.36 -25.07 13.98
C ASP A 255 16.83 -25.65 15.33
N PRO A 256 17.81 -25.02 16.01
CA PRO A 256 18.32 -25.53 17.28
C PRO A 256 17.40 -25.29 18.47
N SER A 257 16.31 -24.52 18.31
CA SER A 257 15.28 -24.37 19.35
C SER A 257 14.29 -25.54 19.37
N MET A 258 14.20 -26.28 18.26
CA MET A 258 13.25 -27.37 18.06
C MET A 258 13.91 -28.75 18.02
N LEU A 259 15.14 -28.81 17.50
CA LEU A 259 15.90 -30.04 17.27
C LEU A 259 17.28 -29.98 17.93
N GLU A 260 17.74 -31.10 18.49
CA GLU A 260 19.10 -31.28 18.98
C GLU A 260 19.79 -32.41 18.20
N ILE A 261 21.01 -32.21 17.70
CA ILE A 261 21.73 -33.28 16.99
C ILE A 261 22.08 -34.42 17.97
N ALA A 262 21.52 -35.60 17.72
CA ALA A 262 21.88 -36.82 18.43
C ALA A 262 23.10 -37.49 17.80
N GLU A 263 23.08 -37.67 16.46
CA GLU A 263 24.12 -38.42 15.76
C GLU A 263 24.26 -38.01 14.29
N VAL A 264 25.47 -38.17 13.74
CA VAL A 264 25.73 -38.08 12.30
C VAL A 264 26.63 -39.26 11.93
N LYS A 265 26.19 -40.10 11.01
CA LYS A 265 26.93 -41.28 10.54
C LYS A 265 27.04 -41.26 9.02
N PRO A 266 28.19 -41.66 8.45
CA PRO A 266 28.25 -41.92 7.02
C PRO A 266 27.32 -43.08 6.65
N ALA A 267 26.78 -43.04 5.44
CA ALA A 267 25.86 -44.03 4.88
C ALA A 267 26.27 -44.36 3.43
N GLY A 268 25.62 -45.37 2.85
CA GLY A 268 25.91 -45.84 1.49
C GLY A 268 27.40 -46.10 1.24
N ALA A 269 27.89 -45.71 0.07
CA ALA A 269 29.29 -45.88 -0.31
C ALA A 269 30.25 -45.08 0.58
N PHE A 270 29.81 -43.96 1.15
CA PHE A 270 30.62 -43.14 2.07
C PHE A 270 30.74 -43.75 3.47
N GLY A 271 29.94 -44.80 3.76
CA GLY A 271 30.04 -45.62 4.98
C GLY A 271 31.02 -46.80 4.88
N ASP A 272 31.62 -47.04 3.71
CA ASP A 272 32.57 -48.13 3.52
C ASP A 272 33.85 -47.92 4.34
N ALA A 273 34.43 -49.00 4.84
CA ALA A 273 35.61 -48.95 5.74
C ALA A 273 36.88 -48.35 5.11
N GLN A 274 36.89 -48.12 3.79
CA GLN A 274 37.99 -47.49 3.06
C GLN A 274 37.66 -46.04 2.62
N ALA A 275 36.43 -45.57 2.82
CA ALA A 275 36.03 -44.19 2.61
C ALA A 275 36.55 -43.29 3.76
N SER A 276 36.75 -42.00 3.46
CA SER A 276 36.96 -40.98 4.48
C SER A 276 35.69 -40.15 4.63
N PHE A 277 35.29 -39.87 5.86
CA PHE A 277 34.12 -39.06 6.17
C PHE A 277 34.36 -38.28 7.45
N SER A 278 34.00 -37.00 7.43
CA SER A 278 34.07 -36.11 8.57
C SER A 278 32.79 -35.28 8.66
N SER A 279 32.40 -34.97 9.90
CA SER A 279 31.26 -34.10 10.20
C SER A 279 31.63 -33.14 11.32
N ASP A 280 31.64 -31.85 11.02
CA ASP A 280 31.78 -30.79 12.03
C ASP A 280 30.38 -30.30 12.41
N LYS A 281 30.11 -30.24 13.72
CA LYS A 281 28.78 -29.92 14.26
C LYS A 281 28.88 -28.66 15.10
N GLU A 282 28.04 -27.69 14.80
CA GLU A 282 27.80 -26.52 15.64
C GLU A 282 26.31 -26.41 15.94
N ASN A 283 25.94 -25.59 16.93
CA ASN A 283 24.53 -25.43 17.25
C ASN A 283 23.78 -24.81 16.05
N GLY A 284 22.85 -25.54 15.45
CA GLY A 284 22.09 -25.14 14.26
C GLY A 284 22.77 -25.44 12.92
N SER A 285 23.96 -26.06 12.89
CA SER A 285 24.61 -26.45 11.62
C SER A 285 25.47 -27.71 11.67
N ILE A 286 25.60 -28.37 10.51
CA ILE A 286 26.42 -29.56 10.28
C ILE A 286 27.17 -29.38 8.96
N ARG A 287 28.50 -29.41 8.99
CA ARG A 287 29.35 -29.46 7.80
C ARG A 287 29.83 -30.88 7.57
N LEU A 288 29.60 -31.41 6.37
CA LEU A 288 29.97 -32.76 5.96
C LEU A 288 31.04 -32.71 4.87
N GLU A 289 32.08 -33.53 5.02
CA GLU A 289 33.09 -33.76 3.98
C GLU A 289 33.36 -35.26 3.88
N GLY A 290 33.20 -35.83 2.68
CA GLY A 290 33.41 -37.25 2.42
C GLY A 290 34.23 -37.49 1.15
N SER A 291 35.05 -38.54 1.14
CA SER A 291 35.81 -38.98 -0.03
C SER A 291 35.84 -40.50 -0.15
N LEU A 292 35.78 -41.02 -1.38
CA LEU A 292 35.87 -42.43 -1.69
C LEU A 292 37.25 -42.77 -2.28
N PRO A 293 37.80 -43.96 -1.99
CA PRO A 293 39.08 -44.41 -2.56
C PRO A 293 38.96 -44.73 -4.05
N ASP A 294 37.80 -45.26 -4.46
CA ASP A 294 37.41 -45.51 -5.84
C ASP A 294 36.09 -44.78 -6.10
N ALA A 295 35.98 -44.15 -7.27
CA ALA A 295 34.79 -43.40 -7.64
C ALA A 295 33.60 -44.33 -7.92
N ILE A 296 32.38 -43.83 -7.67
CA ILE A 296 31.13 -44.58 -7.87
C ILE A 296 30.25 -43.95 -8.94
N ASP A 297 29.47 -44.81 -9.60
CA ASP A 297 28.37 -44.43 -10.49
C ASP A 297 27.03 -44.88 -9.87
N GLY A 298 25.97 -44.11 -10.10
CA GLY A 298 24.61 -44.38 -9.63
C GLY A 298 24.24 -43.69 -8.31
N ASP A 299 23.11 -44.09 -7.75
CA ASP A 299 22.55 -43.53 -6.52
C ASP A 299 23.27 -44.10 -5.28
N SER A 300 23.45 -43.29 -4.24
CA SER A 300 24.02 -43.73 -2.97
C SER A 300 23.56 -42.86 -1.82
N ASP A 301 23.40 -43.43 -0.63
CA ASP A 301 23.31 -42.62 0.57
C ASP A 301 24.69 -42.07 0.94
N ILE A 302 24.73 -40.91 1.60
CA ILE A 302 25.97 -40.24 1.99
C ILE A 302 26.08 -40.15 3.50
N ALA A 303 25.06 -39.61 4.15
CA ALA A 303 25.06 -39.40 5.59
C ALA A 303 23.66 -39.52 6.17
N LYS A 304 23.54 -40.33 7.22
CA LYS A 304 22.37 -40.37 8.09
C LYS A 304 22.60 -39.44 9.27
N MET A 305 21.76 -38.43 9.39
CA MET A 305 21.74 -37.52 10.54
C MET A 305 20.52 -37.85 11.40
N THR A 306 20.67 -37.74 12.71
CA THR A 306 19.66 -38.11 13.70
C THR A 306 19.52 -36.98 14.70
N PHE A 307 18.29 -36.54 14.94
CA PHE A 307 17.97 -35.42 15.82
C PHE A 307 16.99 -35.85 16.90
N ASN A 308 17.18 -35.38 18.13
CA ASN A 308 16.17 -35.43 19.17
C ASN A 308 15.24 -34.23 19.00
N VAL A 309 13.94 -34.48 19.08
CA VAL A 309 12.92 -33.42 19.10
C VAL A 309 12.80 -32.91 20.52
N ILE A 310 13.16 -31.65 20.74
CA ILE A 310 13.21 -31.05 22.09
C ILE A 310 12.03 -30.12 22.38
N ALA A 311 11.32 -29.66 21.36
CA ALA A 311 10.14 -28.80 21.51
C ALA A 311 8.85 -29.61 21.68
N ASP A 312 7.90 -29.02 22.42
CA ASP A 312 6.61 -29.62 22.77
C ASP A 312 5.63 -29.66 21.57
N SER A 313 5.61 -28.60 20.76
CA SER A 313 4.80 -28.49 19.54
C SER A 313 5.33 -27.40 18.58
N GLY A 314 4.90 -27.40 17.32
CA GLY A 314 5.17 -26.33 16.35
C GLY A 314 5.65 -26.84 14.99
N SER A 315 6.37 -26.01 14.23
CA SER A 315 7.04 -26.43 12.99
C SER A 315 8.52 -26.14 13.06
N THR A 316 9.32 -27.07 12.54
CA THR A 316 10.77 -26.95 12.41
C THR A 316 11.20 -27.23 10.98
N TRP A 317 12.48 -27.04 10.69
CA TRP A 317 13.04 -27.19 9.35
C TRP A 317 14.46 -27.74 9.38
N LEU A 318 14.84 -28.40 8.29
CA LEU A 318 16.23 -28.69 7.92
C LEU A 318 16.51 -28.15 6.52
N MET A 319 17.71 -27.66 6.30
CA MET A 319 18.11 -27.06 5.03
C MET A 319 19.46 -27.58 4.59
N LEU A 320 19.53 -28.19 3.41
CA LEU A 320 20.79 -28.39 2.70
C LEU A 320 21.11 -27.09 1.96
N ALA A 321 22.24 -26.47 2.32
CA ALA A 321 22.61 -25.17 1.81
C ALA A 321 23.08 -25.21 0.34
N LYS A 322 22.80 -24.13 -0.38
CA LYS A 322 23.43 -23.79 -1.66
C LYS A 322 24.95 -23.89 -1.56
N GLY A 323 25.58 -24.32 -2.64
CA GLY A 323 27.03 -24.47 -2.70
C GLY A 323 27.53 -25.86 -2.27
N ALA A 324 26.64 -26.79 -1.93
CA ALA A 324 27.03 -28.18 -1.69
C ALA A 324 27.62 -28.79 -2.98
N GLN A 325 28.72 -29.54 -2.85
CA GLN A 325 29.59 -29.93 -3.95
C GLN A 325 29.73 -31.44 -4.07
N LEU A 326 29.89 -31.91 -5.29
CA LEU A 326 30.34 -33.24 -5.67
C LEU A 326 31.61 -33.08 -6.52
N ASN A 327 32.70 -33.76 -6.15
CA ASN A 327 34.01 -33.62 -6.83
C ASN A 327 34.51 -32.17 -6.93
N GLY A 328 34.20 -31.33 -5.92
CA GLY A 328 34.52 -29.90 -5.92
C GLY A 328 33.69 -29.04 -6.86
N MET A 329 32.69 -29.61 -7.55
CA MET A 329 31.72 -28.89 -8.37
C MET A 329 30.40 -28.72 -7.63
N GLU A 330 29.84 -27.51 -7.63
CA GLU A 330 28.55 -27.21 -7.00
C GLU A 330 27.42 -28.06 -7.63
N SER A 331 26.76 -28.86 -6.81
CA SER A 331 25.65 -29.76 -7.17
C SER A 331 24.29 -29.19 -6.72
N VAL A 332 24.28 -28.24 -5.79
CA VAL A 332 23.08 -27.61 -5.23
C VAL A 332 23.14 -26.10 -5.45
N SER A 333 22.36 -25.61 -6.42
CA SER A 333 22.34 -24.19 -6.83
C SER A 333 21.43 -23.29 -5.98
N GLU A 334 20.54 -23.88 -5.18
CA GLU A 334 19.59 -23.21 -4.29
C GLU A 334 19.41 -24.02 -3.00
N ASN A 335 19.02 -23.38 -1.89
CA ASN A 335 18.80 -24.08 -0.62
C ASN A 335 17.67 -25.12 -0.75
N VAL A 336 17.90 -26.35 -0.28
CA VAL A 336 16.88 -27.42 -0.24
C VAL A 336 16.36 -27.56 1.18
N VAL A 337 15.13 -27.09 1.42
CA VAL A 337 14.49 -27.08 2.75
C VAL A 337 13.51 -28.24 2.90
N LYS A 338 13.50 -28.86 4.08
CA LYS A 338 12.51 -29.84 4.55
C LYS A 338 11.85 -29.34 5.82
N LEU A 339 10.53 -29.24 5.81
CA LEU A 339 9.72 -28.86 6.96
C LEU A 339 9.31 -30.12 7.74
N ILE A 340 9.23 -29.99 9.06
CA ILE A 340 8.76 -31.04 9.97
C ILE A 340 7.79 -30.43 10.97
N THR A 341 6.61 -31.02 11.12
CA THR A 341 5.65 -30.66 12.16
C THR A 341 5.98 -31.38 13.47
N ILE A 342 6.03 -30.66 14.60
CA ILE A 342 6.25 -31.22 15.94
C ILE A 342 4.94 -31.22 16.72
N GLY A 343 4.55 -32.38 17.25
CA GLY A 343 3.32 -32.57 18.02
C GLY A 343 2.05 -32.54 17.17
N GLU A 344 0.90 -32.71 17.83
CA GLU A 344 -0.35 -32.23 17.25
C GLU A 344 -0.22 -30.71 17.05
N ALA A 345 -0.35 -30.29 15.81
CA ALA A 345 -0.34 -28.89 15.41
C ALA A 345 -1.54 -28.18 16.06
N SER A 346 -1.40 -27.81 17.33
CA SER A 346 -2.26 -26.86 18.02
C SER A 346 -1.99 -25.48 17.42
N GLY A 347 -2.46 -25.26 16.19
CA GLY A 347 -2.47 -23.96 15.52
C GLY A 347 -1.78 -23.83 14.17
N GLN A 348 -1.36 -24.90 13.48
CA GLN A 348 -1.09 -24.80 12.04
C GLN A 348 -2.29 -25.31 11.24
N PRO A 349 -2.98 -24.46 10.49
CA PRO A 349 -4.07 -24.92 9.68
C PRO A 349 -3.50 -25.50 8.38
N GLY A 350 -3.72 -26.79 8.19
CA GLY A 350 -3.35 -27.53 6.99
C GLY A 350 -4.33 -27.32 5.83
N ALA A 351 -4.83 -26.09 5.63
CA ALA A 351 -5.66 -25.79 4.48
C ALA A 351 -4.77 -25.53 3.27
N SER A 352 -4.98 -26.28 2.20
CA SER A 352 -4.45 -25.94 0.88
C SER A 352 -5.19 -24.71 0.34
N LEU A 353 -4.56 -23.99 -0.60
CA LEU A 353 -5.25 -22.95 -1.35
C LEU A 353 -6.54 -23.47 -2.02
N ASP A 354 -6.53 -24.74 -2.44
CA ASP A 354 -7.68 -25.45 -3.03
C ASP A 354 -8.86 -25.65 -2.06
N ASP A 355 -8.60 -25.57 -0.75
CA ASP A 355 -9.62 -25.69 0.28
C ASP A 355 -10.34 -24.37 0.55
N ILE A 356 -9.93 -23.26 -0.07
CA ILE A 356 -10.57 -21.94 0.10
C ILE A 356 -11.28 -21.53 -1.18
N GLN A 357 -12.59 -21.30 -1.06
CA GLN A 357 -13.39 -20.68 -2.08
C GLN A 357 -13.39 -19.16 -1.90
N PHE A 358 -12.76 -18.46 -2.84
CA PHE A 358 -12.83 -17.00 -2.96
C PHE A 358 -14.09 -16.60 -3.72
N GLY A 359 -14.89 -15.70 -3.13
CA GLY A 359 -16.05 -15.10 -3.77
C GLY A 359 -15.68 -13.99 -4.75
N GLU A 360 -16.64 -13.60 -5.59
CA GLU A 360 -16.49 -12.41 -6.45
C GLU A 360 -16.39 -11.13 -5.61
N PRO A 361 -15.62 -10.12 -6.06
CA PRO A 361 -15.57 -8.81 -5.40
C PRO A 361 -16.94 -8.15 -5.25
N GLU A 362 -17.31 -7.81 -4.02
CA GLU A 362 -18.59 -7.17 -3.70
C GLU A 362 -18.36 -5.78 -3.09
N PHE A 363 -18.95 -4.76 -3.72
CA PHE A 363 -18.95 -3.39 -3.20
C PHE A 363 -19.64 -3.32 -1.84
N ARG A 364 -19.03 -2.65 -0.87
CA ARG A 364 -19.59 -2.44 0.47
C ARG A 364 -20.13 -1.04 0.64
N THR A 365 -19.23 -0.06 0.56
CA THR A 365 -19.53 1.32 0.91
C THR A 365 -18.46 2.28 0.38
N LEU A 366 -18.73 3.58 0.54
CA LEU A 366 -17.78 4.67 0.43
C LEU A 366 -17.37 5.05 1.86
N PRO A 367 -16.32 4.44 2.43
CA PRO A 367 -16.07 4.48 3.88
C PRO A 367 -15.88 5.90 4.39
N ILE A 368 -15.15 6.73 3.64
CA ILE A 368 -14.93 8.14 3.96
C ILE A 368 -15.77 8.99 3.00
N SER A 369 -17.06 9.09 3.28
CA SER A 369 -18.03 9.89 2.53
C SER A 369 -18.47 11.12 3.33
N GLY A 370 -19.12 12.09 2.67
CA GLY A 370 -19.61 13.28 3.35
C GLY A 370 -18.52 14.32 3.65
N VAL A 371 -17.36 14.24 3.00
CA VAL A 371 -16.22 15.13 3.25
C VAL A 371 -16.04 16.11 2.10
N VAL A 372 -15.66 17.35 2.43
CA VAL A 372 -15.11 18.30 1.47
C VAL A 372 -13.63 18.47 1.75
N GLY A 373 -12.83 18.22 0.73
CA GLY A 373 -11.40 18.50 0.72
C GLY A 373 -11.05 19.16 -0.60
N LEU A 374 -10.56 20.40 -0.55
CA LEU A 374 -10.15 21.18 -1.72
C LEU A 374 -8.79 21.83 -1.49
N MET A 375 -8.05 22.08 -2.57
CA MET A 375 -6.71 22.69 -2.45
C MET A 375 -6.68 24.18 -2.70
N ASP A 376 -7.56 24.70 -3.56
CA ASP A 376 -7.51 26.08 -4.04
C ASP A 376 -8.93 26.59 -4.36
N GLY A 377 -9.07 27.90 -4.35
CA GLY A 377 -10.26 28.64 -4.71
C GLY A 377 -9.85 29.98 -5.33
N GLU A 378 -10.44 30.29 -6.48
CA GLU A 378 -10.14 31.49 -7.26
C GLU A 378 -11.45 32.26 -7.52
N ALA A 379 -11.53 33.49 -7.01
CA ALA A 379 -12.73 34.31 -7.18
C ALA A 379 -12.66 35.14 -8.46
N GLY A 380 -13.79 35.21 -9.17
CA GLY A 380 -13.93 35.92 -10.44
C GLY A 380 -15.33 36.44 -10.68
N ILE A 381 -15.61 36.78 -11.94
CA ILE A 381 -16.93 37.27 -12.38
C ILE A 381 -17.47 36.36 -13.48
N GLU A 382 -18.67 35.82 -13.29
CA GLU A 382 -19.41 35.05 -14.31
C GLU A 382 -20.81 35.64 -14.47
N ASP A 383 -21.20 35.97 -15.70
CA ASP A 383 -22.51 36.54 -16.02
C ASP A 383 -22.88 37.78 -15.17
N GLY A 384 -21.88 38.56 -14.76
CA GLY A 384 -22.04 39.76 -13.92
C GLY A 384 -22.20 39.49 -12.42
N LYS A 385 -21.98 38.26 -11.96
CA LYS A 385 -22.02 37.86 -10.55
C LYS A 385 -20.62 37.55 -10.02
N ASN A 386 -20.38 37.85 -8.75
CA ASN A 386 -19.18 37.38 -8.07
C ASN A 386 -19.25 35.87 -7.89
N VAL A 387 -18.23 35.14 -8.34
CA VAL A 387 -18.19 33.69 -8.21
C VAL A 387 -16.87 33.21 -7.62
N MET A 388 -16.90 32.05 -6.99
CA MET A 388 -15.73 31.31 -6.54
C MET A 388 -15.65 30.00 -7.33
N TYR A 389 -14.52 29.80 -8.01
CA TYR A 389 -14.16 28.58 -8.71
C TYR A 389 -13.33 27.69 -7.80
N THR A 390 -13.72 26.43 -7.63
CA THR A 390 -12.96 25.48 -6.81
C THR A 390 -13.19 24.05 -7.25
N THR A 391 -12.43 23.10 -6.73
CA THR A 391 -12.59 21.67 -7.02
C THR A 391 -12.56 20.85 -5.74
N VAL A 392 -13.63 20.08 -5.52
CA VAL A 392 -13.69 19.06 -4.46
C VAL A 392 -13.01 17.79 -4.96
N LYS A 393 -12.10 17.23 -4.17
CA LYS A 393 -11.38 15.98 -4.48
C LYS A 393 -12.34 14.81 -4.67
N GLY A 394 -11.95 13.80 -5.43
CA GLY A 394 -12.75 12.59 -5.63
C GLY A 394 -12.26 11.81 -6.84
N ILE A 395 -12.96 10.73 -7.19
CA ILE A 395 -12.74 9.99 -8.44
C ILE A 395 -14.09 9.92 -9.19
N PRO A 396 -14.34 10.78 -10.19
CA PRO A 396 -13.51 11.91 -10.60
C PRO A 396 -13.56 13.08 -9.58
N PRO A 397 -12.61 14.03 -9.62
CA PRO A 397 -12.71 15.28 -8.88
C PRO A 397 -13.82 16.17 -9.50
N MET A 398 -14.48 16.96 -8.66
CA MET A 398 -15.66 17.74 -9.03
C MET A 398 -15.35 19.24 -9.01
N PHE A 399 -15.37 19.89 -10.17
CA PHE A 399 -15.23 21.34 -10.31
C PHE A 399 -16.56 22.02 -9.99
N HIS A 400 -16.51 23.08 -9.20
CA HIS A 400 -17.68 23.84 -8.76
C HIS A 400 -17.55 25.33 -9.09
N VAL A 401 -18.70 25.93 -9.38
CA VAL A 401 -18.87 27.38 -9.46
C VAL A 401 -19.85 27.77 -8.38
N VAL A 402 -19.41 28.61 -7.45
CA VAL A 402 -20.20 29.11 -6.33
C VAL A 402 -20.51 30.58 -6.56
N ASP A 403 -21.79 30.95 -6.50
CA ASP A 403 -22.23 32.35 -6.48
C ASP A 403 -21.99 32.93 -5.09
N LEU A 404 -21.14 33.95 -5.01
CA LEU A 404 -20.75 34.61 -3.76
C LEU A 404 -21.79 35.64 -3.30
N ASP A 405 -22.62 36.14 -4.20
CA ASP A 405 -23.66 37.13 -3.89
C ASP A 405 -24.92 36.43 -3.32
N ASP A 406 -25.37 35.35 -3.98
CA ASP A 406 -26.54 34.55 -3.55
C ASP A 406 -26.18 33.45 -2.54
N TYR A 407 -24.89 33.23 -2.27
CA TYR A 407 -24.35 32.14 -1.46
C TYR A 407 -24.88 30.74 -1.83
N ARG A 408 -24.67 30.32 -3.08
CA ARG A 408 -25.13 29.00 -3.57
C ARG A 408 -24.25 28.42 -4.67
N VAL A 409 -24.20 27.09 -4.75
CA VAL A 409 -23.54 26.40 -5.86
C VAL A 409 -24.40 26.53 -7.12
N ILE A 410 -23.84 27.09 -8.19
CA ILE A 410 -24.53 27.28 -9.47
C ILE A 410 -24.11 26.28 -10.55
N ARG A 411 -22.95 25.61 -10.37
CA ARG A 411 -22.53 24.50 -11.25
C ARG A 411 -21.64 23.50 -10.54
N SER A 412 -21.74 22.24 -10.97
CA SER A 412 -20.85 21.14 -10.59
C SER A 412 -20.55 20.30 -11.83
N LEU A 413 -19.28 20.13 -12.18
CA LEU A 413 -18.83 19.43 -13.39
C LEU A 413 -17.72 18.42 -13.04
N PRO A 414 -17.82 17.15 -13.46
CA PRO A 414 -16.76 16.18 -13.23
C PRO A 414 -15.56 16.45 -14.15
N LEU A 415 -14.33 16.34 -13.62
CA LEU A 415 -13.13 16.28 -14.45
C LEU A 415 -12.78 14.81 -14.70
N GLU A 416 -13.47 14.21 -15.69
CA GLU A 416 -13.34 12.77 -15.99
C GLU A 416 -11.89 12.37 -16.32
N GLY A 417 -11.33 11.42 -15.56
CA GLY A 417 -9.93 11.02 -15.68
C GLY A 417 -8.92 12.06 -15.15
N GLY A 418 -9.39 13.08 -14.42
CA GLY A 418 -8.57 14.00 -13.64
C GLY A 418 -8.10 13.37 -12.32
N GLY A 419 -6.98 13.87 -11.80
CA GLY A 419 -6.41 13.52 -10.49
C GLY A 419 -6.47 14.69 -9.51
N GLU A 420 -5.49 14.81 -8.61
CA GLU A 420 -5.49 15.90 -7.63
C GLU A 420 -5.44 17.27 -8.30
N VAL A 421 -6.30 18.19 -7.86
CA VAL A 421 -6.34 19.58 -8.33
C VAL A 421 -5.64 20.47 -7.31
N TRP A 422 -4.66 21.24 -7.75
CA TRP A 422 -3.81 22.05 -6.88
C TRP A 422 -3.99 23.55 -7.03
N ASN A 423 -4.47 24.00 -8.19
CA ASN A 423 -4.59 25.42 -8.49
C ASN A 423 -5.57 25.71 -9.63
N HIS A 424 -6.22 26.87 -9.52
CA HIS A 424 -7.10 27.51 -10.50
C HIS A 424 -6.57 28.90 -10.82
N GLU A 425 -6.64 29.34 -12.08
CA GLU A 425 -6.26 30.70 -12.49
C GLU A 425 -7.20 31.19 -13.60
N ILE A 426 -7.60 32.47 -13.57
CA ILE A 426 -8.52 33.07 -14.55
C ILE A 426 -7.73 33.83 -15.62
N ALA A 427 -7.96 33.47 -16.89
CA ALA A 427 -7.40 34.18 -18.04
C ALA A 427 -8.15 35.50 -18.32
N PRO A 428 -7.54 36.46 -19.06
CA PRO A 428 -8.19 37.72 -19.41
C PRO A 428 -9.53 37.59 -20.15
N ASP A 429 -9.77 36.47 -20.85
CA ASP A 429 -11.03 36.17 -21.53
C ASP A 429 -12.10 35.52 -20.63
N GLY A 430 -11.78 35.32 -19.34
CA GLY A 430 -12.62 34.68 -18.33
C GLY A 430 -12.45 33.16 -18.24
N THR A 431 -11.68 32.52 -19.12
CA THR A 431 -11.43 31.07 -19.05
C THR A 431 -10.71 30.72 -17.76
N VAL A 432 -11.22 29.73 -17.02
CA VAL A 432 -10.57 29.22 -15.80
C VAL A 432 -9.70 28.04 -16.17
N TYR A 433 -8.40 28.15 -15.97
CA TYR A 433 -7.46 27.04 -16.10
C TYR A 433 -7.31 26.32 -14.78
N ILE A 434 -7.23 24.98 -14.85
CA ILE A 434 -7.27 24.10 -13.68
C ILE A 434 -6.16 23.06 -13.84
N THR A 435 -5.31 22.93 -12.82
CA THR A 435 -4.35 21.82 -12.75
C THR A 435 -5.05 20.55 -12.27
N SER A 436 -4.75 19.39 -12.85
CA SER A 436 -5.27 18.11 -12.36
C SER A 436 -4.28 16.98 -12.67
N ALA A 437 -3.56 16.48 -11.65
CA ALA A 437 -2.37 15.66 -11.86
C ALA A 437 -1.45 16.29 -12.93
N GLY A 438 -0.88 15.52 -13.87
CA GLY A 438 -0.08 16.01 -15.00
C GLY A 438 -0.88 16.61 -16.17
N GLN A 439 -2.06 17.15 -15.90
CA GLN A 439 -3.01 17.64 -16.91
C GLN A 439 -3.41 19.09 -16.65
N LEU A 440 -3.64 19.83 -17.74
CA LEU A 440 -4.27 21.15 -17.71
C LEU A 440 -5.69 21.04 -18.27
N TRP A 441 -6.64 21.58 -17.53
CA TRP A 441 -8.04 21.68 -17.89
C TRP A 441 -8.44 23.15 -18.05
N ALA A 442 -9.44 23.40 -18.88
CA ALA A 442 -10.00 24.73 -19.12
C ALA A 442 -11.51 24.69 -19.00
N TYR A 443 -12.06 25.55 -18.15
CA TYR A 443 -13.49 25.79 -18.02
C TYR A 443 -13.85 27.14 -18.66
N SER A 444 -14.85 27.13 -19.54
CA SER A 444 -15.34 28.36 -20.18
C SER A 444 -16.59 28.88 -19.48
N PRO A 445 -16.58 30.11 -18.93
CA PRO A 445 -17.78 30.75 -18.41
C PRO A 445 -18.76 31.15 -19.51
N VAL A 446 -18.41 31.03 -20.79
CA VAL A 446 -19.34 31.31 -21.90
C VAL A 446 -20.13 30.05 -22.26
N THR A 447 -19.44 28.94 -22.51
CA THR A 447 -20.09 27.68 -22.91
C THR A 447 -20.54 26.82 -21.73
N LYS A 448 -20.07 27.15 -20.51
CA LYS A 448 -20.31 26.42 -19.26
C LYS A 448 -19.78 24.98 -19.29
N ASP A 449 -18.72 24.76 -20.07
CA ASP A 449 -18.12 23.44 -20.31
C ASP A 449 -16.69 23.40 -19.78
N VAL A 450 -16.25 22.23 -19.31
CA VAL A 450 -14.90 21.99 -18.81
C VAL A 450 -14.24 20.85 -19.59
N LYS A 451 -13.00 21.07 -20.03
CA LYS A 451 -12.30 20.11 -20.90
C LYS A 451 -10.80 20.08 -20.61
N LYS A 452 -10.21 18.89 -20.77
CA LYS A 452 -8.75 18.74 -20.76
C LYS A 452 -8.16 19.34 -22.04
N VAL A 453 -7.17 20.21 -21.88
CA VAL A 453 -6.55 20.94 -23.00
C VAL A 453 -5.08 20.57 -23.20
N TYR A 454 -4.41 20.06 -22.17
CA TYR A 454 -3.00 19.66 -22.26
C TYR A 454 -2.67 18.54 -21.26
N THR A 455 -1.66 17.73 -21.60
CA THR A 455 -1.09 16.68 -20.73
C THR A 455 0.40 16.60 -21.04
N HIS A 456 1.24 16.60 -20.01
CA HIS A 456 2.68 16.43 -20.20
C HIS A 456 3.05 14.94 -20.17
N PRO A 457 3.95 14.46 -21.04
CA PRO A 457 4.30 13.03 -21.10
C PRO A 457 5.05 12.51 -19.86
N THR A 458 5.82 13.36 -19.17
CA THR A 458 6.72 12.94 -18.08
C THR A 458 6.47 13.62 -16.74
N GLU A 459 5.72 14.72 -16.72
CA GLU A 459 5.45 15.43 -15.46
C GLU A 459 4.11 14.92 -14.94
N SER A 460 4.13 14.22 -13.82
CA SER A 460 2.96 13.56 -13.26
C SER A 460 2.06 14.49 -12.45
N VAL A 461 2.51 15.71 -12.16
CA VAL A 461 1.78 16.70 -11.36
C VAL A 461 2.07 18.12 -11.83
N PHE A 462 1.02 18.91 -12.01
CA PHE A 462 1.07 20.36 -12.16
C PHE A 462 0.63 21.00 -10.85
N TRP A 463 1.49 21.85 -10.28
CA TRP A 463 1.31 22.39 -8.93
C TRP A 463 0.66 23.77 -8.91
N CYS A 464 0.95 24.60 -9.91
CA CYS A 464 0.62 26.01 -9.92
C CYS A 464 0.61 26.55 -11.35
N LEU A 465 -0.18 27.60 -11.57
CA LEU A 465 -0.35 28.29 -12.84
C LEU A 465 -0.01 29.78 -12.68
N ALA A 466 0.39 30.40 -13.78
CA ALA A 466 0.39 31.84 -13.97
C ALA A 466 -0.07 32.15 -15.39
N ILE A 467 -0.71 33.29 -15.61
CA ILE A 467 -1.23 33.67 -16.93
C ILE A 467 -0.71 35.07 -17.29
N ASP A 468 -0.23 35.23 -18.54
CA ASP A 468 0.16 36.54 -19.06
C ASP A 468 -1.03 37.31 -19.66
N GLU A 469 -0.78 38.57 -20.02
CA GLU A 469 -1.79 39.48 -20.56
C GLU A 469 -2.36 39.01 -21.91
N ALA A 470 -1.64 38.12 -22.61
CA ALA A 470 -2.09 37.50 -23.86
C ALA A 470 -2.91 36.22 -23.62
N GLY A 471 -3.05 35.77 -22.37
CA GLY A 471 -3.76 34.56 -21.99
C GLY A 471 -2.93 33.29 -22.11
N ALA A 472 -1.61 33.38 -22.28
CA ALA A 472 -0.76 32.20 -22.29
C ALA A 472 -0.55 31.67 -20.87
N VAL A 473 -0.62 30.36 -20.71
CA VAL A 473 -0.63 29.70 -19.40
C VAL A 473 0.75 29.13 -19.10
N TYR A 474 1.36 29.56 -18.02
CA TYR A 474 2.62 29.04 -17.50
C TYR A 474 2.34 28.05 -16.36
N ILE A 475 3.05 26.93 -16.33
CA ILE A 475 2.76 25.79 -15.46
C ILE A 475 4.03 25.42 -14.70
N GLY A 476 3.96 25.40 -13.37
CA GLY A 476 4.98 24.78 -12.51
C GLY A 476 4.69 23.29 -12.31
N ALA A 477 5.67 22.43 -12.61
CA ALA A 477 5.46 20.98 -12.70
C ALA A 477 6.42 20.15 -11.83
N GLY A 478 6.05 18.88 -11.62
CA GLY A 478 6.87 17.83 -11.02
C GLY A 478 6.63 16.46 -11.66
N PRO A 479 7.57 15.50 -11.53
CA PRO A 479 8.71 15.49 -10.62
C PRO A 479 10.02 16.09 -11.17
N GLY A 480 10.02 16.66 -12.38
CA GLY A 480 11.24 17.19 -13.00
C GLY A 480 11.56 18.64 -12.60
N GLY A 481 10.67 19.32 -11.88
CA GLY A 481 10.84 20.72 -11.48
C GLY A 481 10.89 21.67 -12.68
N ARG A 482 10.00 21.46 -13.66
CA ARG A 482 9.95 22.22 -14.91
C ARG A 482 9.01 23.41 -14.85
N VAL A 483 9.30 24.40 -15.69
CA VAL A 483 8.33 25.43 -16.09
C VAL A 483 7.94 25.18 -17.53
N LEU A 484 6.64 25.10 -17.77
CA LEU A 484 6.05 24.90 -19.11
C LEU A 484 5.20 26.12 -19.47
N LYS A 485 5.00 26.35 -20.76
CA LYS A 485 4.00 27.26 -21.32
C LYS A 485 3.04 26.50 -22.20
N TYR A 486 1.76 26.83 -22.12
CA TYR A 486 0.70 26.41 -23.03
C TYR A 486 0.07 27.65 -23.66
N ASP A 487 0.07 27.71 -24.99
CA ASP A 487 -0.60 28.77 -25.75
C ASP A 487 -1.99 28.27 -26.15
N PRO A 488 -3.08 28.88 -25.66
CA PRO A 488 -4.43 28.41 -25.98
C PRO A 488 -4.89 28.73 -27.41
N ALA A 489 -4.28 29.70 -28.08
CA ALA A 489 -4.62 30.06 -29.45
C ALA A 489 -4.03 29.05 -30.45
N THR A 490 -2.77 28.65 -30.25
CA THR A 490 -2.09 27.67 -31.12
C THR A 490 -2.24 26.23 -30.64
N LYS A 491 -2.55 26.04 -29.35
CA LYS A 491 -2.53 24.77 -28.61
C LYS A 491 -1.14 24.13 -28.53
N GLU A 492 -0.10 24.90 -28.76
CA GLU A 492 1.28 24.45 -28.63
C GLU A 492 1.80 24.66 -27.22
N SER A 493 2.80 23.86 -26.83
CA SER A 493 3.50 24.01 -25.56
C SER A 493 4.99 24.30 -25.76
N ARG A 494 5.57 25.11 -24.88
CA ARG A 494 7.01 25.34 -24.77
C ARG A 494 7.50 24.85 -23.41
N ASP A 495 8.62 24.16 -23.39
CA ASP A 495 9.30 23.73 -22.17
C ASP A 495 10.48 24.69 -21.90
N TYR A 496 10.52 25.31 -20.73
CA TYR A 496 11.63 26.18 -20.28
C TYR A 496 12.74 25.40 -19.56
N GLY A 497 12.59 24.07 -19.45
CA GLY A 497 13.53 23.16 -18.83
C GLY A 497 13.34 23.03 -17.32
N ILE A 498 14.25 22.27 -16.71
CA ILE A 498 14.33 22.11 -15.25
C ILE A 498 14.82 23.42 -14.61
N MET A 499 14.27 23.79 -13.46
CA MET A 499 14.66 25.06 -12.80
C MET A 499 15.98 24.93 -12.04
N VAL A 500 16.18 23.88 -11.25
CA VAL A 500 17.44 23.62 -10.53
C VAL A 500 18.25 22.59 -11.33
N ASP A 501 19.47 22.91 -11.71
CA ASP A 501 20.28 21.96 -12.49
C ASP A 501 20.90 20.90 -11.57
N GLY A 502 20.93 19.63 -12.01
CA GLY A 502 21.66 18.54 -11.34
C GLY A 502 21.05 17.98 -10.05
N ALA A 503 19.95 18.51 -9.54
CA ALA A 503 19.17 17.85 -8.51
C ALA A 503 18.23 16.80 -9.14
N GLY A 504 18.01 15.67 -8.47
CA GLY A 504 17.09 14.63 -8.95
C GLY A 504 15.63 15.08 -8.97
N GLN A 505 14.79 14.49 -8.11
CA GLN A 505 13.38 14.86 -8.05
C GLN A 505 13.17 16.30 -7.56
N GLN A 506 12.46 17.11 -8.34
CA GLN A 506 12.23 18.52 -8.08
C GLN A 506 10.78 18.94 -8.32
N TYR A 507 10.38 20.04 -7.66
CA TYR A 507 9.08 20.65 -7.87
C TYR A 507 9.23 22.15 -8.05
N VAL A 508 8.57 22.70 -9.08
CA VAL A 508 8.21 24.12 -9.09
C VAL A 508 6.87 24.21 -8.40
N ARG A 509 6.87 24.71 -7.16
CA ARG A 509 5.69 24.64 -6.28
C ARG A 509 4.83 25.89 -6.34
N SER A 510 5.42 27.00 -6.76
CA SER A 510 4.77 28.29 -6.89
C SER A 510 5.33 29.04 -8.11
N ILE A 511 4.47 29.78 -8.80
CA ILE A 511 4.81 30.50 -10.03
C ILE A 511 3.96 31.76 -10.11
N ASP A 512 4.53 32.85 -10.63
CA ASP A 512 3.77 34.03 -11.05
C ASP A 512 4.49 34.71 -12.21
N TYR A 513 3.79 35.58 -12.93
CA TYR A 513 4.27 36.25 -14.12
C TYR A 513 4.17 37.77 -13.95
N SER A 514 5.19 38.50 -14.44
CA SER A 514 5.10 39.94 -14.61
C SER A 514 6.10 40.42 -15.68
N ASN A 515 5.65 41.31 -16.56
CA ASN A 515 6.48 42.07 -17.50
C ASN A 515 7.45 41.22 -18.35
N GLY A 516 6.97 40.10 -18.91
CA GLY A 516 7.79 39.19 -19.74
C GLY A 516 8.71 38.25 -18.94
N TYR A 517 8.51 38.15 -17.63
CA TYR A 517 9.26 37.23 -16.78
C TYR A 517 8.33 36.34 -15.95
N ILE A 518 8.72 35.08 -15.82
CA ILE A 518 8.18 34.14 -14.86
C ILE A 518 9.06 34.16 -13.61
N TYR A 519 8.45 34.08 -12.44
CA TYR A 519 9.14 33.85 -11.18
C TYR A 519 8.71 32.49 -10.63
N ALA A 520 9.66 31.57 -10.47
CA ALA A 520 9.40 30.18 -10.13
C ALA A 520 10.06 29.81 -8.80
N GLY A 521 9.24 29.48 -7.80
CA GLY A 521 9.67 28.99 -6.50
C GLY A 521 9.79 27.46 -6.47
N THR A 522 10.92 26.94 -5.97
CA THR A 522 11.24 25.51 -6.06
C THR A 522 11.27 24.79 -4.71
N SER A 523 11.26 23.45 -4.76
CA SER A 523 11.45 22.55 -3.61
C SER A 523 12.85 22.59 -3.00
N HIS A 524 13.82 23.21 -3.66
CA HIS A 524 15.21 23.32 -3.19
C HIS A 524 15.55 24.74 -2.76
N SER A 525 14.57 25.44 -2.22
CA SER A 525 14.75 26.77 -1.63
C SER A 525 15.16 27.87 -2.61
N LYS A 526 15.02 27.63 -3.92
CA LYS A 526 15.41 28.55 -4.97
C LYS A 526 14.22 29.31 -5.53
N VAL A 527 14.48 30.54 -5.97
CA VAL A 527 13.57 31.33 -6.80
C VAL A 527 14.29 31.71 -8.07
N TYR A 528 13.72 31.33 -9.22
CA TYR A 528 14.25 31.68 -10.53
C TYR A 528 13.39 32.74 -11.20
N LYS A 529 14.02 33.80 -11.69
CA LYS A 529 13.45 34.72 -12.68
C LYS A 529 13.79 34.20 -14.08
N VAL A 530 12.78 33.91 -14.90
CA VAL A 530 12.92 33.32 -16.23
C VAL A 530 12.36 34.26 -17.28
N ASN A 531 13.15 34.62 -18.28
CA ASN A 531 12.68 35.43 -19.41
C ASN A 531 11.80 34.58 -20.34
N VAL A 532 10.56 35.00 -20.61
CA VAL A 532 9.61 34.18 -21.38
C VAL A 532 9.97 34.06 -22.86
N GLU A 533 10.71 35.02 -23.41
CA GLU A 533 11.14 35.03 -24.81
C GLU A 533 12.37 34.13 -25.00
N THR A 534 13.44 34.39 -24.25
CA THR A 534 14.74 33.70 -24.42
C THR A 534 14.82 32.37 -23.67
N GLY A 535 14.09 32.23 -22.56
CA GLY A 535 14.20 31.12 -21.62
C GLY A 535 15.40 31.21 -20.68
N GLU A 536 16.16 32.32 -20.71
CA GLU A 536 17.24 32.55 -19.76
C GLU A 536 16.68 32.66 -18.33
N LYS A 537 17.33 31.96 -17.39
CA LYS A 537 16.93 31.91 -15.98
C LYS A 537 18.05 32.44 -15.07
N VAL A 538 17.67 33.18 -14.03
CA VAL A 538 18.58 33.71 -12.99
C VAL A 538 18.01 33.36 -11.62
N GLU A 539 18.83 32.79 -10.74
CA GLU A 539 18.45 32.59 -9.34
C GLU A 539 18.56 33.91 -8.58
N ILE A 540 17.50 34.30 -7.86
CA ILE A 540 17.42 35.61 -7.19
C ILE A 540 17.34 35.54 -5.66
N ALA A 541 17.15 34.35 -5.08
CA ALA A 541 16.92 34.18 -3.63
C ALA A 541 18.16 33.69 -2.85
N SER A 542 19.32 33.53 -3.49
CA SER A 542 20.54 33.05 -2.85
C SER A 542 20.98 33.87 -1.63
N SER A 543 20.75 35.19 -1.66
CA SER A 543 21.08 36.08 -0.53
C SER A 543 20.23 35.86 0.71
N LEU A 544 19.05 35.22 0.59
CA LEU A 544 18.17 34.94 1.74
C LEU A 544 18.67 33.75 2.57
N ASN A 545 19.39 32.81 1.96
CA ASN A 545 20.00 31.64 2.61
C ASN A 545 19.02 30.82 3.48
N GLU A 546 17.77 30.67 3.02
CA GLU A 546 16.74 29.87 3.67
C GLU A 546 16.68 28.43 3.14
N THR A 547 16.01 27.56 3.88
CA THR A 547 15.79 26.14 3.54
C THR A 547 14.30 25.81 3.37
N GLY A 548 13.99 24.69 2.70
CA GLY A 548 12.61 24.25 2.44
C GLY A 548 12.06 24.69 1.09
N TYR A 549 10.77 24.47 0.87
CA TYR A 549 10.07 24.88 -0.36
C TYR A 549 9.83 26.39 -0.35
N VAL A 550 10.02 27.02 -1.50
CA VAL A 550 9.31 28.27 -1.81
C VAL A 550 7.89 27.90 -2.22
N TYR A 551 7.04 27.72 -1.21
CA TYR A 551 5.75 27.05 -1.37
C TYR A 551 4.67 27.98 -1.91
N ASP A 552 4.74 29.27 -1.53
CA ASP A 552 3.80 30.30 -1.96
C ASP A 552 4.59 31.46 -2.61
N LEU A 553 4.10 31.98 -3.73
CA LEU A 553 4.69 33.08 -4.48
C LEU A 553 3.56 33.87 -5.14
N SER A 554 3.58 35.20 -5.01
CA SER A 554 2.63 36.07 -5.70
C SER A 554 3.27 37.41 -6.04
N ILE A 555 2.88 37.97 -7.18
CA ILE A 555 3.22 39.33 -7.57
C ILE A 555 2.02 40.22 -7.29
N VAL A 556 2.30 41.36 -6.64
CA VAL A 556 1.30 42.37 -6.29
C VAL A 556 1.70 43.72 -6.89
N ASP A 557 0.74 44.40 -7.51
CA ASP A 557 0.87 45.68 -8.21
C ASP A 557 1.93 45.66 -9.34
N ASP A 558 2.21 44.50 -9.93
CA ASP A 558 3.32 44.28 -10.88
C ASP A 558 4.70 44.73 -10.38
N LYS A 559 4.82 44.94 -9.07
CA LYS A 559 5.97 45.60 -8.44
C LYS A 559 6.61 44.74 -7.37
N PHE A 560 5.82 44.08 -6.53
CA PHE A 560 6.34 43.33 -5.39
C PHE A 560 6.14 41.83 -5.58
N LEU A 561 7.24 41.10 -5.65
CA LEU A 561 7.25 39.65 -5.56
C LEU A 561 7.29 39.25 -4.08
N VAL A 562 6.23 38.60 -3.62
CA VAL A 562 6.09 38.12 -2.25
C VAL A 562 6.26 36.60 -2.24
N ILE A 563 7.26 36.09 -1.51
CA ILE A 563 7.52 34.65 -1.41
C ILE A 563 7.42 34.15 0.03
N ARG A 564 7.05 32.89 0.21
CA ARG A 564 7.09 32.23 1.53
C ARG A 564 7.85 30.90 1.47
N TYR A 565 8.76 30.72 2.43
CA TYR A 565 9.40 29.45 2.71
C TYR A 565 8.57 28.62 3.72
N ASP A 566 8.31 27.35 3.40
CA ASP A 566 7.43 26.50 4.22
C ASP A 566 8.02 26.12 5.58
N THR A 567 9.29 25.75 5.59
CA THR A 567 10.01 25.17 6.71
C THR A 567 10.32 26.21 7.79
N PRO A 568 10.98 27.35 7.49
CA PRO A 568 11.17 28.42 8.46
C PRO A 568 9.88 29.22 8.73
N GLN A 569 8.81 29.02 7.95
CA GLN A 569 7.57 29.81 8.01
C GLN A 569 7.81 31.32 7.90
N LYS A 570 8.71 31.73 6.99
CA LYS A 570 9.04 33.14 6.76
C LYS A 570 8.61 33.60 5.39
N ARG A 571 8.25 34.88 5.30
CA ARG A 571 7.88 35.55 4.05
C ARG A 571 8.79 36.75 3.79
N TYR A 572 9.14 36.92 2.52
CA TYR A 572 10.08 37.92 2.01
C TYR A 572 9.45 38.68 0.85
N ILE A 573 9.90 39.91 0.63
CA ILE A 573 9.38 40.81 -0.40
C ILE A 573 10.53 41.33 -1.25
N TYR A 574 10.41 41.18 -2.57
CA TYR A 574 11.37 41.63 -3.56
C TYR A 574 10.73 42.73 -4.42
N ASP A 575 11.42 43.86 -4.54
CA ASP A 575 11.02 44.93 -5.45
C ASP A 575 11.55 44.59 -6.86
N ILE A 576 10.62 44.34 -7.79
CA ILE A 576 10.91 43.88 -9.15
C ILE A 576 11.63 44.96 -9.96
N GLU A 577 11.31 46.23 -9.74
CA GLU A 577 11.89 47.36 -10.47
C GLU A 577 13.30 47.67 -9.95
N ALA A 578 13.47 47.71 -8.63
CA ALA A 578 14.77 47.93 -8.00
C ALA A 578 15.72 46.73 -8.14
N GLY A 579 15.16 45.53 -8.28
CA GLY A 579 15.93 44.30 -8.43
C GLY A 579 16.56 43.81 -7.12
N GLU A 580 15.92 44.08 -5.99
CA GLU A 580 16.45 43.77 -4.66
C GLU A 580 15.38 43.29 -3.67
N TRP A 581 15.81 42.47 -2.70
CA TRP A 581 14.99 42.11 -1.55
C TRP A 581 14.92 43.28 -0.59
N LEU A 582 13.73 43.58 -0.10
CA LEU A 582 13.54 44.58 0.94
C LEU A 582 14.09 44.06 2.28
N ASP A 583 14.57 44.96 3.13
CA ASP A 583 14.99 44.65 4.51
C ASP A 583 13.77 44.48 5.44
N VAL A 584 12.87 43.57 5.05
CA VAL A 584 11.63 43.23 5.76
C VAL A 584 11.47 41.72 5.75
N VAL A 585 11.39 41.14 6.96
CA VAL A 585 11.15 39.71 7.16
C VAL A 585 9.88 39.52 7.96
N ILE A 586 8.95 38.74 7.41
CA ILE A 586 7.69 38.41 8.06
C ILE A 586 7.80 37.02 8.67
N GLU A 587 7.90 36.98 10.00
CA GLU A 587 8.00 35.75 10.80
C GLU A 587 6.63 35.10 11.03
N LYS A 588 6.63 33.78 11.29
CA LYS A 588 5.42 32.97 11.57
C LYS A 588 4.35 33.12 10.48
N SER A 589 4.77 33.24 9.23
CA SER A 589 3.87 33.33 8.09
C SER A 589 3.14 31.99 7.90
N SER A 590 1.81 32.05 7.96
CA SER A 590 0.97 30.94 7.52
C SER A 590 1.01 30.82 5.99
N SER A 591 0.62 29.65 5.47
CA SER A 591 0.50 29.43 4.03
C SER A 591 -0.63 30.24 3.42
N GLY A 592 -0.47 30.60 2.15
CA GLY A 592 -1.51 31.14 1.31
C GLY A 592 -1.10 31.02 -0.15
N LEU A 593 -1.72 30.07 -0.86
CA LEU A 593 -1.30 29.62 -2.21
C LEU A 593 -1.06 30.78 -3.18
N HIS A 594 -1.98 31.75 -3.20
CA HIS A 594 -1.81 33.01 -3.90
C HIS A 594 -2.44 34.16 -3.09
N LEU A 595 -1.96 35.39 -3.35
CA LEU A 595 -2.50 36.65 -2.84
C LEU A 595 -3.22 37.41 -3.96
N PRO A 596 -4.07 38.41 -3.63
CA PRO A 596 -4.62 39.29 -4.65
C PRO A 596 -3.52 40.02 -5.44
N LYS A 597 -3.73 40.17 -6.75
CA LYS A 597 -2.79 40.85 -7.66
C LYS A 597 -2.66 42.35 -7.40
N GLU A 598 -3.63 42.97 -6.74
CA GLU A 598 -3.63 44.40 -6.42
C GLU A 598 -3.60 44.64 -4.90
N SER A 599 -2.85 45.65 -4.46
CA SER A 599 -2.91 46.13 -3.08
C SER A 599 -4.16 46.99 -2.85
N LEU A 600 -4.75 46.90 -1.66
CA LEU A 600 -5.91 47.72 -1.30
C LEU A 600 -5.44 48.90 -0.44
N ASN A 601 -5.61 50.12 -0.96
CA ASN A 601 -5.14 51.36 -0.33
C ASN A 601 -3.63 51.33 -0.01
N GLY A 602 -2.82 50.76 -0.91
CA GLY A 602 -1.38 50.63 -0.73
C GLY A 602 -0.97 49.56 0.28
N LYS A 603 -1.85 48.59 0.58
CA LYS A 603 -1.56 47.50 1.54
C LYS A 603 -1.75 46.12 0.92
N ILE A 604 -0.76 45.27 1.11
CA ILE A 604 -0.80 43.83 0.76
C ILE A 604 -1.24 43.05 2.00
N TYR A 605 -2.28 42.21 1.87
CA TYR A 605 -2.84 41.43 2.98
C TYR A 605 -2.40 39.97 2.89
N PHE A 606 -1.97 39.38 4.01
CA PHE A 606 -1.49 37.99 4.05
C PHE A 606 -1.69 37.36 5.43
N PRO A 607 -1.77 36.02 5.53
CA PRO A 607 -1.95 35.34 6.80
C PRO A 607 -0.60 35.11 7.49
N ALA A 608 -0.48 35.56 8.74
CA ALA A 608 0.70 35.36 9.58
C ALA A 608 0.33 35.43 11.06
N ASP A 609 0.96 34.59 11.88
CA ASP A 609 0.77 34.55 13.34
C ASP A 609 -0.72 34.39 13.73
N LYS A 610 -1.43 33.53 12.99
CA LYS A 610 -2.88 33.26 13.13
C LYS A 610 -3.79 34.46 12.88
N LYS A 611 -3.32 35.47 12.15
CA LYS A 611 -4.05 36.70 11.81
C LYS A 611 -3.85 37.09 10.37
N ILE A 612 -4.62 38.06 9.91
CA ILE A 612 -4.30 38.81 8.69
C ILE A 612 -3.41 39.99 9.07
N LYS A 613 -2.26 40.07 8.41
CA LYS A 613 -1.33 41.19 8.52
C LYS A 613 -1.27 41.96 7.20
N THR A 614 -0.84 43.20 7.28
CA THR A 614 -0.66 44.09 6.12
C THR A 614 0.79 44.48 5.96
N PHE A 615 1.27 44.56 4.73
CA PHE A 615 2.49 45.26 4.35
C PHE A 615 2.12 46.53 3.58
N ASP A 616 2.57 47.70 4.06
CA ASP A 616 2.35 48.98 3.41
C ASP A 616 3.41 49.24 2.33
N ILE A 617 2.98 49.41 1.09
CA ILE A 617 3.88 49.45 -0.08
C ILE A 617 4.70 50.74 -0.19
N VAL A 618 4.40 51.76 0.62
CA VAL A 618 5.09 53.05 0.61
C VAL A 618 6.10 53.13 1.76
N THR A 619 5.66 52.73 2.96
CA THR A 619 6.47 52.80 4.18
C THR A 619 7.26 51.52 4.46
N HIS A 620 6.90 50.42 3.81
CA HIS A 620 7.41 49.07 4.03
C HIS A 620 7.13 48.52 5.45
N GLU A 621 6.19 49.12 6.18
CA GLU A 621 5.81 48.69 7.52
C GLU A 621 4.85 47.49 7.47
N VAL A 622 5.07 46.51 8.36
CA VAL A 622 4.17 45.38 8.59
C VAL A 622 3.31 45.65 9.83
N ALA A 623 1.99 45.55 9.70
CA ALA A 623 1.04 45.80 10.77
C ALA A 623 0.01 44.68 10.92
N ASP A 624 -0.55 44.52 12.13
CA ASP A 624 -1.71 43.66 12.40
C ASP A 624 -2.99 44.37 11.90
N SER A 625 -3.82 43.68 11.12
CA SER A 625 -5.09 44.23 10.66
C SER A 625 -6.21 44.10 11.71
N GLY A 626 -5.99 43.33 12.78
CA GLY A 626 -6.96 43.00 13.82
C GLY A 626 -7.91 41.86 13.44
N MET A 627 -7.73 41.22 12.28
CA MET A 627 -8.58 40.15 11.78
C MET A 627 -7.96 38.78 12.08
N GLU A 628 -8.61 37.98 12.91
CA GLU A 628 -8.11 36.66 13.34
C GLU A 628 -8.40 35.57 12.29
N TYR A 629 -7.39 34.75 11.99
CA TYR A 629 -7.49 33.64 11.06
C TYR A 629 -6.45 32.55 11.35
N GLU A 630 -6.89 31.49 12.03
CA GLU A 630 -5.99 30.45 12.56
C GLU A 630 -5.58 29.36 11.54
N THR A 631 -5.84 29.57 10.25
CA THR A 631 -5.53 28.59 9.19
C THR A 631 -4.81 29.27 8.02
N ALA A 632 -4.77 28.63 6.86
CA ALA A 632 -4.11 29.10 5.64
C ALA A 632 -5.12 29.62 4.62
N PHE A 633 -4.68 30.50 3.72
CA PHE A 633 -5.45 30.78 2.50
C PHE A 633 -5.35 29.61 1.54
N ARG A 634 -6.46 29.31 0.86
CA ARG A 634 -6.52 28.37 -0.27
C ARG A 634 -6.73 29.19 -1.54
N GLY A 635 -5.86 30.18 -1.74
CA GLY A 635 -6.12 31.29 -2.66
C GLY A 635 -6.90 32.43 -2.01
N ALA A 636 -6.69 33.66 -2.47
CA ALA A 636 -7.39 34.83 -1.98
C ALA A 636 -7.45 35.96 -3.02
N ASN A 637 -8.63 36.54 -3.22
CA ASN A 637 -8.85 37.63 -4.17
C ASN A 637 -9.74 38.72 -3.56
N TRP A 638 -9.75 39.89 -4.18
CA TRP A 638 -10.65 40.98 -3.82
C TRP A 638 -12.02 40.81 -4.47
N VAL A 639 -13.08 40.97 -3.69
CA VAL A 639 -14.46 40.94 -4.16
C VAL A 639 -15.27 42.04 -3.48
N GLN A 640 -16.32 42.51 -4.15
CA GLN A 640 -17.32 43.39 -3.55
C GLN A 640 -18.69 42.71 -3.69
N VAL A 641 -19.23 42.26 -2.55
CA VAL A 641 -20.52 41.57 -2.46
C VAL A 641 -21.60 42.51 -1.94
N ASP A 642 -22.85 42.25 -2.29
CA ASP A 642 -24.01 42.97 -1.74
C ASP A 642 -24.40 42.44 -0.36
N ASP A 643 -23.49 42.60 0.61
CA ASP A 643 -23.70 42.23 2.00
C ASP A 643 -23.47 43.44 2.92
N PRO A 644 -24.47 43.86 3.72
CA PRO A 644 -24.36 45.05 4.57
C PRO A 644 -23.30 44.92 5.67
N ASP A 645 -22.91 43.70 6.06
CA ASP A 645 -21.83 43.46 7.03
C ASP A 645 -20.43 43.55 6.39
N LEU A 646 -20.36 43.51 5.05
CA LEU A 646 -19.13 43.53 4.26
C LEU A 646 -19.11 44.75 3.31
N PRO A 647 -19.22 45.99 3.82
CA PRO A 647 -19.28 47.17 2.96
C PRO A 647 -17.99 47.36 2.17
N GLY A 648 -18.12 47.73 0.89
CA GLY A 648 -16.98 47.96 0.00
C GLY A 648 -16.24 46.66 -0.34
N THR A 649 -14.95 46.79 -0.63
CA THR A 649 -14.11 45.65 -1.04
C THR A 649 -13.71 44.79 0.16
N SER A 650 -13.88 43.48 0.02
CA SER A 650 -13.47 42.46 0.99
C SER A 650 -12.52 41.46 0.35
N LEU A 651 -11.57 40.94 1.13
CA LEU A 651 -10.74 39.82 0.75
C LEU A 651 -11.54 38.54 0.97
N VAL A 652 -11.60 37.65 -0.01
CA VAL A 652 -12.28 36.34 0.12
C VAL A 652 -11.27 35.20 -0.03
N THR A 653 -11.46 34.13 0.74
CA THR A 653 -10.71 32.87 0.63
C THR A 653 -11.63 31.69 0.97
N MET A 654 -11.13 30.47 0.81
CA MET A 654 -11.76 29.25 1.33
C MET A 654 -10.83 28.52 2.29
N ASN A 655 -11.39 27.74 3.22
CA ASN A 655 -10.62 26.76 3.98
C ASN A 655 -10.69 25.37 3.33
N PHE A 656 -9.90 24.43 3.85
CA PHE A 656 -9.82 23.06 3.32
C PHE A 656 -11.18 22.32 3.28
N SER A 657 -12.09 22.69 4.17
CA SER A 657 -13.42 22.08 4.34
C SER A 657 -14.52 22.80 3.55
N GLY A 658 -14.18 23.75 2.68
CA GLY A 658 -15.16 24.45 1.84
C GLY A 658 -15.85 25.65 2.49
N ILE A 659 -15.44 26.06 3.69
CA ILE A 659 -15.96 27.28 4.33
C ILE A 659 -15.39 28.49 3.60
N ILE A 660 -16.27 29.37 3.11
CA ILE A 660 -15.90 30.64 2.49
C ILE A 660 -15.74 31.68 3.60
N VAL A 661 -14.64 32.42 3.57
CA VAL A 661 -14.28 33.40 4.60
C VAL A 661 -13.99 34.73 3.94
N PHE A 662 -14.65 35.78 4.42
CA PHE A 662 -14.47 37.16 4.01
C PHE A 662 -13.79 37.95 5.11
N PHE A 663 -12.85 38.81 4.72
CA PHE A 663 -12.18 39.77 5.57
C PHE A 663 -12.45 41.16 5.02
N ASN A 664 -13.13 42.02 5.79
CA ASN A 664 -13.46 43.37 5.36
C ASN A 664 -12.51 44.39 6.00
N PRO A 665 -11.57 44.99 5.24
CA PRO A 665 -10.59 45.90 5.83
C PRO A 665 -11.16 47.25 6.28
N GLN A 666 -12.37 47.61 5.84
CA GLN A 666 -13.04 48.84 6.25
C GLN A 666 -13.61 48.72 7.68
N THR A 667 -14.12 47.54 8.04
CA THR A 667 -14.76 47.28 9.34
C THR A 667 -13.95 46.38 10.28
N ASN A 668 -12.85 45.79 9.78
CA ASN A 668 -12.08 44.71 10.43
C ASN A 668 -12.93 43.48 10.78
N THR A 669 -13.99 43.22 10.01
CA THR A 669 -14.88 42.08 10.20
C THR A 669 -14.33 40.83 9.51
N VAL A 670 -14.39 39.68 10.19
CA VAL A 670 -14.18 38.35 9.60
C VAL A 670 -15.53 37.62 9.57
N LYS A 671 -16.08 37.39 8.37
CA LYS A 671 -17.35 36.68 8.17
C LYS A 671 -17.09 35.30 7.57
N ARG A 672 -17.70 34.27 8.14
CA ARG A 672 -17.55 32.87 7.71
C ARG A 672 -18.91 32.33 7.31
N TYR A 673 -19.00 31.68 6.17
CA TYR A 673 -20.21 31.02 5.73
C TYR A 673 -20.09 29.50 5.77
N GLU A 674 -21.18 28.82 6.09
CA GLU A 674 -21.24 27.36 6.21
C GLU A 674 -21.02 26.67 4.87
N ASN A 675 -20.20 25.62 4.83
CA ASN A 675 -19.91 24.92 3.58
C ASN A 675 -21.18 24.45 2.82
N ILE A 676 -21.31 24.90 1.58
CA ILE A 676 -22.40 24.58 0.64
C ILE A 676 -21.96 23.64 -0.50
N LEU A 677 -20.68 23.25 -0.55
CA LEU A 677 -20.16 22.37 -1.58
C LEU A 677 -20.66 20.93 -1.35
N PRO A 678 -21.15 20.25 -2.40
CA PRO A 678 -21.50 18.84 -2.31
C PRO A 678 -20.28 18.02 -1.85
N PRO A 679 -20.43 17.17 -0.82
CA PRO A 679 -19.34 16.31 -0.40
C PRO A 679 -19.08 15.21 -1.42
N SER A 680 -17.88 14.64 -1.37
CA SER A 680 -17.46 13.50 -2.18
C SER A 680 -16.83 12.42 -1.30
N ALA A 681 -16.62 11.25 -1.89
CA ALA A 681 -15.84 10.20 -1.25
C ALA A 681 -14.34 10.51 -1.35
N THR A 682 -13.63 10.30 -0.25
CA THR A 682 -12.18 10.55 -0.16
C THR A 682 -11.40 9.28 -0.49
N ILE A 683 -10.22 9.44 -1.10
CA ILE A 683 -9.30 8.34 -1.40
C ILE A 683 -8.83 7.71 -0.08
N THR A 684 -8.96 6.39 0.03
CA THR A 684 -8.54 5.61 1.19
C THR A 684 -7.02 5.37 1.19
N HIS A 685 -6.46 5.16 2.39
CA HIS A 685 -5.03 4.97 2.62
C HIS A 685 -4.71 3.63 3.31
N LYS A 686 -5.14 3.42 4.56
CA LYS A 686 -4.93 2.16 5.30
C LYS A 686 -6.25 1.58 5.80
N PHE A 687 -6.33 0.26 5.82
CA PHE A 687 -7.42 -0.54 6.40
C PHE A 687 -6.85 -1.33 7.57
N VAL A 688 -7.36 -1.11 8.79
CA VAL A 688 -6.82 -1.73 10.01
C VAL A 688 -7.96 -2.16 10.92
N ASN A 689 -7.87 -3.36 11.50
CA ASN A 689 -8.87 -3.84 12.46
C ASN A 689 -8.75 -3.09 13.78
N GLY A 690 -9.89 -2.71 14.36
CA GLY A 690 -9.98 -2.19 15.72
C GLY A 690 -10.30 -3.30 16.73
N PRO A 691 -10.01 -3.07 18.02
CA PRO A 691 -10.31 -4.01 19.10
C PRO A 691 -11.82 -4.14 19.40
N ASP A 692 -12.65 -3.29 18.80
CA ASP A 692 -14.11 -3.29 18.85
C ASP A 692 -14.76 -4.10 17.70
N GLY A 693 -13.96 -4.83 16.91
CA GLY A 693 -14.43 -5.66 15.80
C GLY A 693 -14.75 -4.88 14.52
N LYS A 694 -14.44 -3.59 14.46
CA LYS A 694 -14.65 -2.73 13.28
C LYS A 694 -13.39 -2.60 12.43
N ILE A 695 -13.56 -2.17 11.18
CA ILE A 695 -12.44 -1.84 10.28
C ILE A 695 -12.28 -0.32 10.24
N TYR A 696 -11.11 0.16 10.63
CA TYR A 696 -10.74 1.57 10.57
C TYR A 696 -10.06 1.88 9.24
N VAL A 697 -10.62 2.87 8.53
CA VAL A 697 -10.17 3.28 7.20
C VAL A 697 -9.65 4.72 7.27
N THR A 698 -8.37 4.93 6.98
CA THR A 698 -7.76 6.26 6.95
C THR A 698 -7.78 6.84 5.52
N GLY A 699 -7.69 8.16 5.38
CA GLY A 699 -7.77 8.85 4.09
C GLY A 699 -6.45 9.46 3.62
N MET A 700 -6.21 9.48 2.32
CA MET A 700 -5.09 10.20 1.69
C MET A 700 -5.43 11.69 1.60
N GLN A 701 -4.55 12.55 2.13
CA GLN A 701 -4.74 14.01 2.19
C GLN A 701 -6.16 14.39 2.67
N ALA A 702 -6.62 13.74 3.73
CA ALA A 702 -7.98 13.80 4.23
C ALA A 702 -8.10 14.59 5.54
N SER A 703 -9.32 15.02 5.88
CA SER A 703 -9.68 15.58 7.18
C SER A 703 -10.56 14.65 8.03
N LYS A 704 -10.86 13.46 7.50
CA LYS A 704 -11.65 12.43 8.16
C LYS A 704 -11.04 11.05 7.92
N ALA A 705 -11.25 10.16 8.89
CA ALA A 705 -11.16 8.72 8.75
C ALA A 705 -12.55 8.11 9.05
N ALA A 706 -12.68 6.80 8.91
CA ALA A 706 -13.94 6.11 9.17
C ALA A 706 -13.76 4.83 9.99
N ALA A 707 -14.74 4.53 10.84
CA ALA A 707 -14.93 3.22 11.45
C ALA A 707 -16.06 2.51 10.70
N TYR A 708 -15.75 1.42 10.01
CA TYR A 708 -16.70 0.59 9.29
C TYR A 708 -17.15 -0.59 10.16
N ASP A 709 -18.45 -0.68 10.37
CA ASP A 709 -19.12 -1.75 11.08
C ASP A 709 -19.55 -2.83 10.08
N ILE A 710 -18.96 -4.02 10.24
CA ILE A 710 -19.18 -5.16 9.34
C ILE A 710 -20.62 -5.67 9.45
N ALA A 711 -21.20 -5.67 10.65
CA ALA A 711 -22.50 -6.28 10.91
C ALA A 711 -23.63 -5.43 10.29
N THR A 712 -23.53 -4.11 10.39
CA THR A 712 -24.53 -3.18 9.84
C THR A 712 -24.22 -2.75 8.41
N ASN A 713 -23.01 -3.03 7.90
CA ASN A 713 -22.49 -2.50 6.64
C ASN A 713 -22.53 -0.96 6.57
N THR A 714 -22.21 -0.29 7.67
CA THR A 714 -22.21 1.19 7.75
C THR A 714 -20.83 1.72 8.15
N ALA A 715 -20.47 2.89 7.63
CA ALA A 715 -19.24 3.59 8.00
C ALA A 715 -19.57 4.90 8.73
N LYS A 716 -18.97 5.11 9.89
CA LYS A 716 -19.07 6.35 10.66
C LYS A 716 -17.76 7.13 10.55
N THR A 717 -17.82 8.38 10.10
CA THR A 717 -16.61 9.21 9.95
C THR A 717 -16.28 9.98 11.23
N PHE A 718 -14.98 10.17 11.49
CA PHE A 718 -14.45 10.98 12.59
C PHE A 718 -13.27 11.83 12.13
N SER A 719 -12.93 12.89 12.86
CA SER A 719 -11.86 13.83 12.49
C SER A 719 -10.48 13.16 12.55
N MET A 720 -9.78 13.09 11.42
CA MET A 720 -8.44 12.51 11.33
C MET A 720 -7.72 13.02 10.08
N GLY A 721 -6.41 13.28 10.19
CA GLY A 721 -5.57 13.63 9.05
C GLY A 721 -5.21 12.41 8.18
N GLN A 722 -4.14 12.54 7.39
CA GLN A 722 -3.60 11.41 6.64
C GLN A 722 -2.78 10.49 7.57
N ALA A 723 -3.45 9.53 8.20
CA ALA A 723 -2.78 8.52 9.02
C ALA A 723 -2.20 7.40 8.14
N GLY A 724 -0.88 7.17 8.27
CA GLY A 724 -0.15 6.11 7.54
C GLY A 724 0.19 4.89 8.38
N ALA A 725 0.08 5.00 9.71
CA ALA A 725 0.18 3.90 10.64
C ALA A 725 -0.98 3.98 11.64
N VAL A 726 -1.52 2.83 12.01
CA VAL A 726 -2.59 2.68 12.99
C VAL A 726 -2.28 1.46 13.83
N GLU A 727 -2.29 1.62 15.15
CA GLU A 727 -2.06 0.53 16.11
C GLU A 727 -3.07 0.61 17.26
N SER A 728 -3.40 -0.53 17.86
CA SER A 728 -4.32 -0.60 19.01
C SER A 728 -3.59 -1.00 20.29
N TYR A 729 -4.04 -0.47 21.42
CA TYR A 729 -3.64 -0.95 22.75
C TYR A 729 -4.82 -0.80 23.72
N GLY A 730 -5.35 -1.93 24.17
CA GLY A 730 -6.59 -1.95 24.95
C GLY A 730 -7.76 -1.36 24.16
N ASN A 731 -8.54 -0.46 24.77
CA ASN A 731 -9.69 0.18 24.14
C ASN A 731 -9.35 1.51 23.42
N ARG A 732 -8.11 1.64 22.92
CA ARG A 732 -7.58 2.86 22.31
C ARG A 732 -6.88 2.53 20.99
N MET A 733 -7.03 3.43 20.03
CA MET A 733 -6.36 3.40 18.74
C MET A 733 -5.35 4.56 18.66
N TYR A 734 -4.18 4.33 18.08
CA TYR A 734 -3.12 5.31 17.92
C TYR A 734 -2.81 5.50 16.44
N PHE A 735 -2.80 6.74 15.99
CA PHE A 735 -2.64 7.10 14.57
C PHE A 735 -1.37 7.92 14.38
N GLY A 736 -0.50 7.46 13.47
CA GLY A 736 0.63 8.24 12.98
C GLY A 736 0.23 9.07 11.76
N VAL A 737 0.18 10.39 11.91
CA VAL A 737 -0.46 11.33 10.97
C VAL A 737 0.57 12.20 10.25
N TYR A 738 0.48 12.21 8.92
CA TYR A 738 1.19 13.11 8.02
C TYR A 738 0.33 14.35 7.69
N PRO A 739 0.93 15.55 7.52
CA PRO A 739 2.35 15.88 7.69
C PRO A 739 2.77 16.17 9.12
N GLY A 740 4.09 16.21 9.35
CA GLY A 740 4.74 16.64 10.60
C GLY A 740 5.07 15.53 11.58
N GLY A 741 4.57 14.31 11.36
CA GLY A 741 4.83 13.18 12.23
C GLY A 741 4.06 13.26 13.55
N ASP A 742 2.76 13.55 13.49
CA ASP A 742 1.92 13.68 14.69
C ASP A 742 1.37 12.31 15.14
N ILE A 743 1.33 12.08 16.46
CA ILE A 743 0.68 10.91 17.05
C ILE A 743 -0.63 11.32 17.70
N TYR A 744 -1.73 10.72 17.26
CA TYR A 744 -3.07 10.91 17.82
C TYR A 744 -3.54 9.66 18.54
N GLU A 745 -4.27 9.85 19.63
CA GLU A 745 -5.03 8.82 20.32
C GLU A 745 -6.52 8.97 19.97
N TYR A 746 -7.21 7.87 19.74
CA TYR A 746 -8.65 7.78 19.65
C TYR A 746 -9.16 6.77 20.67
N ASN A 747 -9.92 7.24 21.65
CA ASN A 747 -10.47 6.41 22.72
C ASN A 747 -11.86 5.93 22.30
N LEU A 748 -12.02 4.61 22.17
CA LEU A 748 -13.27 4.00 21.68
C LEU A 748 -14.40 4.08 22.71
N GLY A 749 -14.08 4.34 23.98
CA GLY A 749 -15.06 4.58 25.04
C GLY A 749 -15.52 6.03 25.15
N GLN A 750 -15.04 6.93 24.29
CA GLN A 750 -15.42 8.34 24.27
C GLN A 750 -16.14 8.68 22.95
N PRO A 751 -17.15 9.56 22.97
CA PRO A 751 -17.81 10.00 21.75
C PRO A 751 -16.85 10.79 20.85
N ASP A 752 -17.15 10.82 19.55
CA ASP A 752 -16.48 11.69 18.60
C ASP A 752 -16.69 13.17 18.96
N GLY A 753 -15.65 14.00 18.83
CA GLY A 753 -15.82 15.44 18.97
C GLY A 753 -14.58 16.17 19.47
N THR A 754 -14.80 17.25 20.21
CA THR A 754 -13.72 18.08 20.74
C THR A 754 -12.87 17.28 21.73
N GLY A 755 -11.67 16.90 21.29
CA GLY A 755 -10.70 16.15 22.11
C GLY A 755 -10.68 14.64 21.88
N ASN A 756 -11.47 14.10 20.93
CA ASN A 756 -11.38 12.70 20.53
C ASN A 756 -11.64 12.58 19.01
N PRO A 757 -10.62 12.24 18.18
CA PRO A 757 -9.23 11.94 18.54
C PRO A 757 -8.44 13.12 19.14
N LYS A 758 -7.49 12.81 20.03
CA LYS A 758 -6.60 13.75 20.70
C LYS A 758 -5.17 13.65 20.17
N LYS A 759 -4.57 14.78 19.77
CA LYS A 759 -3.11 14.82 19.51
C LYS A 759 -2.34 14.64 20.82
N LEU A 760 -1.43 13.67 20.87
CA LEU A 760 -0.56 13.42 22.01
C LEU A 760 0.76 14.17 21.90
N PHE A 761 1.49 13.97 20.80
CA PHE A 761 2.81 14.56 20.58
C PHE A 761 3.16 14.57 19.08
N THR A 762 4.32 15.16 18.75
CA THR A 762 4.92 15.17 17.41
C THR A 762 6.32 14.55 17.53
N LEU A 763 6.70 13.64 16.63
CA LEU A 763 7.97 12.91 16.72
C LEU A 763 9.21 13.84 16.79
N GLY A 764 9.18 14.95 16.05
CA GLY A 764 10.33 15.83 15.88
C GLY A 764 11.48 15.13 15.15
N ASN A 765 12.73 15.55 15.39
CA ASN A 765 13.93 14.92 14.83
C ASN A 765 13.92 14.77 13.30
N GLY A 766 13.31 15.71 12.59
CA GLY A 766 13.18 15.69 11.13
C GLY A 766 12.43 14.48 10.59
N GLN A 767 11.49 13.90 11.37
CA GLN A 767 10.58 12.84 10.91
C GLN A 767 9.23 13.44 10.47
N ASP A 768 8.60 12.85 9.46
CA ASP A 768 7.42 13.45 8.81
C ASP A 768 6.30 12.44 8.48
N ARG A 769 6.65 11.26 7.95
CA ARG A 769 5.66 10.22 7.60
C ARG A 769 5.86 9.00 8.49
N ILE A 770 4.81 8.61 9.22
CA ILE A 770 4.78 7.33 9.94
C ILE A 770 4.01 6.33 9.08
N GLY A 771 4.70 5.30 8.60
CA GLY A 771 4.15 4.29 7.68
C GLY A 771 4.09 2.88 8.27
N ALA A 772 4.76 2.64 9.40
CA ALA A 772 4.77 1.36 10.08
C ALA A 772 4.49 1.53 11.57
N SER A 773 3.78 0.58 12.15
CA SER A 773 3.60 0.44 13.58
C SER A 773 3.53 -1.03 13.98
N THR A 774 3.96 -1.36 15.18
CA THR A 774 3.72 -2.67 15.78
C THR A 774 3.69 -2.56 17.31
N LEU A 775 2.84 -3.36 17.95
CA LEU A 775 2.84 -3.56 19.40
C LEU A 775 3.94 -4.56 19.80
N ALA A 776 4.77 -4.19 20.77
CA ALA A 776 5.82 -5.03 21.32
C ALA A 776 5.74 -5.02 22.86
N GLY A 777 5.09 -6.03 23.41
CA GLY A 777 4.75 -6.07 24.84
C GLY A 777 3.71 -5.00 25.18
N ASP A 778 4.06 -4.09 26.09
CA ASP A 778 3.22 -2.97 26.51
C ASP A 778 3.51 -1.66 25.78
N LYS A 779 4.42 -1.67 24.80
CA LYS A 779 4.85 -0.47 24.05
C LYS A 779 4.49 -0.55 22.57
N ILE A 780 4.26 0.60 21.98
CA ILE A 780 4.04 0.75 20.54
C ILE A 780 5.34 1.27 19.91
N TYR A 781 5.74 0.64 18.81
CA TYR A 781 6.88 1.04 18.01
C TYR A 781 6.40 1.60 16.69
N PHE A 782 6.90 2.78 16.29
CA PHE A 782 6.58 3.42 15.01
C PHE A 782 7.82 3.50 14.13
N GLY A 783 7.68 3.12 12.85
CA GLY A 783 8.67 3.33 11.81
C GLY A 783 8.35 4.55 10.96
N SER A 784 9.32 5.44 10.77
CA SER A 784 9.11 6.71 10.08
C SER A 784 10.13 7.01 8.96
N VAL A 785 9.65 7.80 8.00
CA VAL A 785 10.42 8.46 6.94
C VAL A 785 10.72 9.90 7.38
N SER A 786 11.92 10.38 7.04
CA SER A 786 12.35 11.75 7.27
C SER A 786 11.52 12.78 6.50
N THR A 787 11.63 14.04 6.92
CA THR A 787 11.07 15.20 6.25
C THR A 787 11.74 15.44 4.88
N TYR A 788 11.12 16.29 4.08
CA TYR A 788 11.59 16.67 2.76
C TYR A 788 13.04 17.15 2.77
N GLY A 789 13.81 16.79 1.73
CA GLY A 789 15.22 17.14 1.61
C GLY A 789 16.18 16.35 2.50
N GLU A 790 15.67 15.48 3.39
CA GLU A 790 16.49 14.74 4.36
C GLU A 790 16.42 13.22 4.15
N LEU A 791 17.54 12.55 4.41
CA LEU A 791 17.63 11.09 4.55
C LEU A 791 17.61 10.67 6.03
N GLY A 792 17.39 9.39 6.29
CA GLY A 792 17.46 8.80 7.62
C GLY A 792 16.13 8.81 8.39
N GLY A 793 15.44 7.67 8.35
CA GLY A 793 14.25 7.37 9.13
C GLY A 793 14.53 7.03 10.58
N ALA A 794 13.47 6.73 11.33
CA ALA A 794 13.57 6.45 12.76
C ALA A 794 12.68 5.29 13.21
N ILE A 795 13.06 4.70 14.35
CA ILE A 795 12.13 3.98 15.23
C ILE A 795 11.76 4.92 16.36
N THR A 796 10.46 5.04 16.64
CA THR A 796 9.98 5.68 17.86
C THR A 796 9.39 4.64 18.78
N VAL A 797 9.83 4.62 20.03
CA VAL A 797 9.28 3.77 21.09
C VAL A 797 8.36 4.62 21.94
N PHE A 798 7.10 4.21 22.08
CA PHE A 798 6.07 4.91 22.84
C PHE A 798 5.45 3.98 23.89
N ASP A 799 5.33 4.47 25.13
CA ASP A 799 4.63 3.78 26.22
C ASP A 799 3.21 4.35 26.36
N PRO A 800 2.17 3.63 25.88
CA PRO A 800 0.77 4.03 25.99
C PRO A 800 0.21 3.96 27.41
N THR A 801 0.93 3.36 28.37
CA THR A 801 0.46 3.18 29.76
C THR A 801 0.88 4.32 30.69
N ALA A 802 1.79 5.18 30.22
CA ALA A 802 2.33 6.27 31.00
C ALA A 802 1.24 7.31 31.38
N ALA A 803 1.36 7.85 32.59
CA ALA A 803 0.43 8.88 33.09
C ALA A 803 0.44 10.17 32.26
N ASP A 804 1.59 10.51 31.67
CA ASP A 804 1.74 11.59 30.70
C ASP A 804 2.28 11.04 29.36
N PRO A 805 1.38 10.70 28.41
CA PRO A 805 1.77 10.17 27.10
C PRO A 805 2.64 11.13 26.27
N SER A 806 2.57 12.44 26.53
CA SER A 806 3.31 13.44 25.74
C SER A 806 4.82 13.45 26.04
N ALA A 807 5.23 12.85 27.16
CA ALA A 807 6.62 12.69 27.55
C ALA A 807 7.10 11.23 27.49
N ALA A 808 6.26 10.31 27.05
CA ALA A 808 6.47 8.87 27.15
C ALA A 808 6.98 8.23 25.85
N TYR A 809 7.80 8.95 25.08
CA TYR A 809 8.35 8.44 23.82
C TYR A 809 9.83 8.78 23.63
N ARG A 810 10.53 7.97 22.83
CA ARG A 810 11.93 8.18 22.43
C ARG A 810 12.08 7.90 20.94
N VAL A 811 12.82 8.76 20.25
CA VAL A 811 13.06 8.65 18.79
C VAL A 811 14.52 8.29 18.53
N PHE A 812 14.73 7.19 17.80
CA PHE A 812 16.03 6.69 17.39
C PHE A 812 16.17 6.85 15.87
N ARG A 813 16.88 7.89 15.44
CA ARG A 813 17.09 8.19 14.00
C ARG A 813 18.28 7.43 13.44
N ASN A 814 18.27 7.17 12.14
CA ASN A 814 19.33 6.45 11.42
C ASN A 814 19.59 5.06 12.01
N VAL A 815 18.51 4.34 12.35
CA VAL A 815 18.62 2.93 12.76
C VAL A 815 19.37 2.15 11.70
N VAL A 816 19.04 2.39 10.42
CA VAL A 816 19.93 2.13 9.29
C VAL A 816 20.32 3.48 8.69
N GLN A 817 21.62 3.70 8.50
CA GLN A 817 22.15 4.99 8.07
C GLN A 817 21.53 5.42 6.73
N ASP A 818 21.02 6.65 6.66
CA ASP A 818 20.46 7.29 5.46
C ASP A 818 19.20 6.61 4.86
N GLN A 819 18.62 5.60 5.52
CA GLN A 819 17.47 4.86 5.02
C GLN A 819 16.22 5.06 5.89
N SER A 820 15.04 4.94 5.29
CA SER A 820 13.74 5.02 5.98
C SER A 820 13.33 3.68 6.58
N VAL A 821 12.60 3.69 7.71
CA VAL A 821 12.02 2.48 8.31
C VAL A 821 10.58 2.33 7.82
N VAL A 822 10.27 1.23 7.12
CA VAL A 822 9.00 1.08 6.38
C VAL A 822 8.17 -0.14 6.78
N SER A 823 8.74 -1.09 7.54
CA SER A 823 7.98 -2.21 8.13
C SER A 823 8.60 -2.63 9.45
N LEU A 824 7.78 -3.13 10.37
CA LEU A 824 8.18 -3.62 11.69
C LEU A 824 7.40 -4.90 12.05
N ALA A 825 8.06 -5.86 12.70
CA ALA A 825 7.45 -7.05 13.30
C ALA A 825 8.11 -7.33 14.67
N TYR A 826 7.38 -7.92 15.61
CA TYR A 826 7.86 -8.20 16.96
C TYR A 826 7.77 -9.69 17.31
N LYS A 827 8.81 -10.23 17.96
CA LYS A 827 8.81 -11.57 18.56
C LYS A 827 9.88 -11.66 19.65
N ASP A 828 9.53 -12.23 20.80
CA ASP A 828 10.45 -12.60 21.89
C ASP A 828 11.45 -11.50 22.32
N GLY A 829 10.95 -10.28 22.56
CA GLY A 829 11.80 -9.16 23.01
C GLY A 829 12.67 -8.56 21.90
N LYS A 830 12.45 -8.94 20.64
CA LYS A 830 13.14 -8.40 19.47
C LYS A 830 12.16 -7.79 18.49
N LEU A 831 12.55 -6.64 17.96
CA LEU A 831 11.85 -5.95 16.89
C LEU A 831 12.66 -6.13 15.60
N TYR A 832 12.01 -6.66 14.58
CA TYR A 832 12.55 -6.87 13.24
C TYR A 832 12.04 -5.76 12.36
N GLY A 833 12.93 -5.09 11.64
CA GLY A 833 12.54 -4.01 10.75
C GLY A 833 13.20 -4.09 9.40
N SER A 834 12.54 -3.49 8.42
CA SER A 834 13.04 -3.35 7.06
C SER A 834 12.98 -1.90 6.60
N THR A 835 13.76 -1.60 5.57
CA THR A 835 13.97 -0.23 5.14
C THR A 835 13.63 0.03 3.68
N SER A 836 13.57 1.32 3.34
CA SER A 836 13.70 1.81 1.98
C SER A 836 14.91 2.74 1.87
N ILE A 837 15.64 2.68 0.76
CA ILE A 837 16.75 3.60 0.48
C ILE A 837 16.28 5.05 0.35
N ASN A 838 14.99 5.25 0.06
CA ASN A 838 14.40 6.56 -0.13
C ASN A 838 14.07 7.22 1.21
N GLY A 839 14.60 8.42 1.43
CA GLY A 839 14.22 9.29 2.55
C GLY A 839 12.95 10.10 2.28
N GLY A 840 12.89 11.32 2.81
CA GLY A 840 11.85 12.28 2.46
C GLY A 840 11.85 12.62 0.97
N MET A 841 10.83 13.34 0.50
CA MET A 841 10.81 13.74 -0.91
C MET A 841 11.82 14.86 -1.19
N ALA A 842 12.17 15.09 -2.46
CA ALA A 842 13.18 16.07 -2.88
C ALA A 842 14.61 15.83 -2.32
N VAL A 843 14.99 14.56 -2.13
CA VAL A 843 16.38 14.14 -1.88
C VAL A 843 16.65 12.81 -2.56
N ASP A 844 17.87 12.65 -3.09
CA ASP A 844 18.31 11.43 -3.75
C ASP A 844 18.83 10.41 -2.72
N PRO A 845 18.52 9.11 -2.89
CA PRO A 845 19.02 8.06 -2.01
C PRO A 845 20.55 7.94 -2.12
N LYS A 846 21.22 7.67 -0.99
CA LYS A 846 22.67 7.39 -0.95
C LYS A 846 23.01 5.90 -0.98
N ALA A 847 22.10 5.07 -0.47
CA ALA A 847 22.28 3.62 -0.45
C ALA A 847 21.79 3.00 -1.78
N SER A 848 22.46 1.93 -2.22
CA SER A 848 22.07 1.17 -3.40
C SER A 848 20.98 0.13 -3.12
N GLU A 849 20.85 -0.33 -1.87
CA GLU A 849 19.92 -1.39 -1.50
C GLU A 849 19.33 -1.20 -0.10
N ALA A 850 18.09 -1.66 0.07
CA ALA A 850 17.38 -1.73 1.34
C ALA A 850 17.96 -2.83 2.24
N LYS A 851 17.71 -2.71 3.55
CA LYS A 851 18.26 -3.59 4.57
C LYS A 851 17.18 -4.11 5.51
N LEU A 852 17.53 -5.19 6.18
CA LEU A 852 16.84 -5.75 7.34
C LEU A 852 17.68 -5.44 8.59
N PHE A 853 17.02 -5.27 9.72
CA PHE A 853 17.69 -5.11 11.00
C PHE A 853 16.91 -5.78 12.14
N VAL A 854 17.62 -6.07 13.23
CA VAL A 854 17.04 -6.54 14.48
C VAL A 854 17.41 -5.57 15.60
N TRP A 855 16.41 -5.19 16.38
CA TRP A 855 16.50 -4.27 17.49
C TRP A 855 16.11 -5.00 18.79
N ASP A 856 16.97 -4.91 19.79
CA ASP A 856 16.71 -5.45 21.13
C ASP A 856 15.80 -4.47 21.88
N THR A 857 14.60 -4.88 22.25
CA THR A 857 13.61 -3.98 22.87
C THR A 857 13.92 -3.65 24.33
N VAL A 858 14.78 -4.44 24.98
CA VAL A 858 15.20 -4.24 26.37
C VAL A 858 16.37 -3.27 26.44
N LYS A 859 17.38 -3.48 25.59
CA LYS A 859 18.57 -2.62 25.53
C LYS A 859 18.35 -1.36 24.70
N GLU A 860 17.35 -1.38 23.83
CA GLU A 860 17.07 -0.32 22.87
C GLU A 860 18.27 -0.01 21.97
N GLU A 861 18.78 -1.07 21.35
CA GLU A 861 19.88 -1.00 20.39
C GLU A 861 19.68 -1.95 19.21
N LYS A 862 20.25 -1.57 18.05
CA LYS A 862 20.33 -2.46 16.89
C LYS A 862 21.41 -3.50 17.13
N ILE A 863 21.03 -4.77 17.07
CA ILE A 863 21.94 -5.92 17.31
C ILE A 863 22.32 -6.67 16.04
N LEU A 864 21.58 -6.47 14.94
CA LEU A 864 21.87 -7.06 13.63
C LEU A 864 21.42 -6.14 12.50
N GLU A 865 22.18 -6.11 11.41
CA GLU A 865 21.85 -5.44 10.15
C GLU A 865 22.33 -6.33 9.00
N LYS A 866 21.49 -6.56 7.99
CA LYS A 866 21.81 -7.44 6.86
C LYS A 866 21.13 -6.99 5.58
N THR A 867 21.75 -7.27 4.44
CA THR A 867 21.10 -7.19 3.13
C THR A 867 20.31 -8.47 2.88
N LEU A 868 19.28 -8.37 2.04
CA LEU A 868 18.46 -9.52 1.66
C LEU A 868 19.12 -10.24 0.48
N ASP A 869 19.49 -11.51 0.66
CA ASP A 869 20.18 -12.31 -0.34
C ASP A 869 19.24 -13.36 -0.94
N ILE A 870 18.60 -13.00 -2.05
CA ILE A 870 17.75 -13.88 -2.85
C ILE A 870 18.37 -14.03 -4.24
N PRO A 871 18.62 -15.25 -4.75
CA PRO A 871 19.10 -15.46 -6.12
C PRO A 871 18.23 -14.75 -7.16
N GLY A 872 18.86 -13.94 -8.02
CA GLY A 872 18.18 -13.16 -9.06
C GLY A 872 17.59 -11.83 -8.59
N LEU A 873 17.57 -11.55 -7.29
CA LEU A 873 17.25 -10.24 -6.76
C LEU A 873 18.53 -9.39 -6.68
N SER A 874 18.47 -8.15 -7.13
CA SER A 874 19.63 -7.25 -7.07
C SER A 874 19.20 -5.85 -6.63
N ASN A 875 19.85 -5.34 -5.60
CA ASN A 875 19.69 -3.97 -5.09
C ASN A 875 18.22 -3.52 -4.91
N PRO A 876 17.40 -4.25 -4.14
CA PRO A 876 16.01 -3.85 -3.93
C PRO A 876 15.93 -2.48 -3.24
N PRO A 877 15.14 -1.51 -3.74
CA PRO A 877 15.06 -0.16 -3.16
C PRO A 877 14.22 -0.10 -1.88
N ALA A 878 13.41 -1.12 -1.62
CA ALA A 878 12.59 -1.26 -0.42
C ALA A 878 12.34 -2.73 -0.12
N ILE A 879 12.26 -3.07 1.17
CA ILE A 879 11.80 -4.36 1.69
C ILE A 879 10.69 -4.06 2.69
N GLY A 880 9.60 -4.82 2.71
CA GLY A 880 8.49 -4.54 3.63
C GLY A 880 7.60 -5.73 3.93
N GLY A 881 6.46 -5.47 4.57
CA GLY A 881 5.46 -6.47 4.91
C GLY A 881 5.97 -7.54 5.86
N LEU A 882 6.85 -7.17 6.80
CA LEU A 882 7.42 -8.11 7.75
C LEU A 882 6.32 -8.67 8.68
N THR A 883 6.21 -9.99 8.76
CA THR A 883 5.26 -10.67 9.63
C THR A 883 5.77 -12.06 10.03
N PHE A 884 5.41 -12.56 11.21
CA PHE A 884 5.76 -13.92 11.60
C PHE A 884 4.72 -14.90 11.07
N GLY A 885 5.20 -15.94 10.38
CA GLY A 885 4.35 -17.04 9.94
C GLY A 885 4.04 -18.03 11.05
N PRO A 886 3.04 -18.90 10.84
CA PRO A 886 2.75 -19.99 11.77
C PRO A 886 3.93 -20.97 11.89
N ASP A 887 4.86 -20.97 10.92
CA ASP A 887 6.09 -21.77 10.93
C ASP A 887 7.23 -21.14 11.75
N GLY A 888 6.96 -20.02 12.41
CA GLY A 888 7.91 -19.31 13.25
C GLY A 888 8.95 -18.49 12.49
N LEU A 889 8.98 -18.56 11.15
CA LEU A 889 9.86 -17.78 10.29
C LEU A 889 9.38 -16.33 10.17
N LEU A 890 10.31 -15.43 9.88
CA LEU A 890 10.01 -14.03 9.57
C LEU A 890 9.79 -13.88 8.06
N TRP A 891 8.55 -13.65 7.65
CA TRP A 891 8.15 -13.47 6.26
C TRP A 891 8.17 -12.00 5.85
N GLY A 892 8.32 -11.74 4.55
CA GLY A 892 8.32 -10.39 3.98
C GLY A 892 8.14 -10.37 2.46
N GLY A 893 8.00 -9.17 1.90
CA GLY A 893 7.84 -8.93 0.47
C GLY A 893 8.90 -7.97 -0.11
N VAL A 894 9.29 -8.20 -1.36
CA VAL A 894 10.23 -7.36 -2.13
C VAL A 894 10.09 -7.64 -3.63
N ASN A 895 9.98 -6.62 -4.51
CA ASN A 895 10.03 -6.77 -5.97
C ASN A 895 9.26 -8.00 -6.55
N GLY A 896 8.00 -8.20 -6.16
CA GLY A 896 7.20 -9.37 -6.57
C GLY A 896 7.55 -10.70 -5.89
N TYR A 897 8.62 -10.75 -5.10
CA TYR A 897 8.97 -11.87 -4.23
C TYR A 897 8.24 -11.80 -2.89
N VAL A 898 7.85 -12.98 -2.41
CA VAL A 898 7.65 -13.28 -1.00
C VAL A 898 8.84 -14.11 -0.52
N PHE A 899 9.31 -13.86 0.69
CA PHE A 899 10.42 -14.60 1.30
C PHE A 899 10.15 -14.90 2.77
N ALA A 900 10.88 -15.88 3.33
CA ALA A 900 10.89 -16.24 4.74
C ALA A 900 12.32 -16.38 5.25
N LEU A 901 12.59 -15.84 6.44
CA LEU A 901 13.90 -15.78 7.07
C LEU A 901 13.93 -16.53 8.39
N GLU A 902 15.08 -17.13 8.69
CA GLU A 902 15.39 -17.57 10.05
C GLU A 902 15.61 -16.32 10.94
N PRO A 903 14.88 -16.17 12.06
CA PRO A 903 14.88 -14.90 12.80
C PRO A 903 16.21 -14.50 13.45
N ASN A 904 17.04 -15.44 13.90
CA ASN A 904 18.27 -15.10 14.62
C ASN A 904 19.40 -14.62 13.69
N THR A 905 19.45 -15.13 12.47
CA THR A 905 20.53 -14.92 11.49
C THR A 905 20.10 -14.11 10.28
N LEU A 906 18.78 -13.93 10.10
CA LEU A 906 18.17 -13.37 8.89
C LEU A 906 18.65 -14.07 7.62
N GLN A 907 18.86 -15.38 7.69
CA GLN A 907 19.16 -16.19 6.51
C GLN A 907 17.87 -16.51 5.76
N VAL A 908 17.89 -16.37 4.43
CA VAL A 908 16.76 -16.74 3.59
C VAL A 908 16.58 -18.26 3.61
N ILE A 909 15.40 -18.70 4.06
CA ILE A 909 15.00 -20.10 4.10
C ILE A 909 14.08 -20.41 2.91
N LYS A 910 13.10 -19.54 2.64
CA LYS A 910 12.16 -19.67 1.53
C LYS A 910 12.12 -18.39 0.71
N TYR A 911 11.92 -18.51 -0.59
CA TYR A 911 11.54 -17.38 -1.43
C TYR A 911 10.77 -17.88 -2.66
N PHE A 912 9.85 -17.06 -3.15
CA PHE A 912 9.09 -17.33 -4.34
C PHE A 912 8.70 -16.01 -5.02
N ASN A 913 8.83 -15.94 -6.34
CA ASN A 913 8.45 -14.75 -7.11
C ASN A 913 7.07 -14.93 -7.72
N VAL A 914 6.04 -14.31 -7.11
CA VAL A 914 4.66 -14.32 -7.63
C VAL A 914 4.48 -13.35 -8.80
N ASN A 915 5.37 -12.35 -8.94
CA ASN A 915 5.29 -11.33 -9.98
C ASN A 915 6.67 -10.87 -10.49
N PRO A 916 7.27 -11.60 -11.44
CA PRO A 916 8.61 -11.27 -11.97
C PRO A 916 8.71 -9.93 -12.70
N ALA A 917 7.58 -9.31 -13.05
CA ALA A 917 7.56 -8.00 -13.70
C ALA A 917 7.65 -6.84 -12.70
N ASP A 918 7.50 -7.08 -11.39
CA ASP A 918 7.59 -6.04 -10.37
C ASP A 918 9.05 -5.72 -10.02
N SER A 919 9.52 -4.56 -10.46
CA SER A 919 10.85 -4.04 -10.11
C SER A 919 10.90 -3.36 -8.73
N GLY A 920 9.78 -3.27 -8.01
CA GLY A 920 9.66 -2.60 -6.71
C GLY A 920 9.79 -1.07 -6.76
N THR A 921 9.82 -0.47 -7.95
CA THR A 921 10.03 0.97 -8.16
C THR A 921 8.72 1.75 -8.34
N ALA A 922 7.58 1.07 -8.43
CA ALA A 922 6.31 1.72 -8.71
C ALA A 922 5.80 2.59 -7.54
N LEU A 923 6.23 2.31 -6.30
CA LEU A 923 5.91 3.09 -5.11
C LEU A 923 7.19 3.36 -4.32
N ARG A 924 7.44 4.64 -3.99
CA ARG A 924 8.74 5.13 -3.55
C ARG A 924 9.32 4.40 -2.34
N TRP A 925 8.52 4.17 -1.31
CA TRP A 925 9.00 3.55 -0.06
C TRP A 925 8.77 2.03 -0.03
N GLY A 926 8.39 1.44 -1.16
CA GLY A 926 7.76 0.13 -1.20
C GLY A 926 6.31 0.20 -0.70
N ASN A 927 5.50 -0.78 -1.09
CA ASN A 927 4.19 -1.01 -0.49
C ASN A 927 3.99 -2.52 -0.41
N TYR A 928 4.31 -3.08 0.75
CA TYR A 928 4.27 -4.51 0.98
C TYR A 928 3.49 -4.71 2.28
N ASP A 929 2.33 -5.33 2.19
CA ASP A 929 1.47 -5.64 3.34
C ASP A 929 1.17 -7.14 3.29
N LEU A 930 1.54 -7.89 4.33
CA LEU A 930 1.33 -9.33 4.45
C LEU A 930 0.45 -9.63 5.66
N VAL A 931 -0.59 -10.44 5.49
CA VAL A 931 -1.54 -10.84 6.53
C VAL A 931 -1.77 -12.35 6.45
N TRP A 932 -1.71 -13.04 7.58
CA TRP A 932 -2.03 -14.46 7.66
C TRP A 932 -3.52 -14.67 7.91
N SER A 933 -4.13 -15.60 7.17
CA SER A 933 -5.47 -16.09 7.49
C SER A 933 -5.41 -17.02 8.70
N LYS A 934 -6.57 -17.27 9.33
CA LYS A 934 -6.68 -18.26 10.41
C LYS A 934 -6.39 -19.68 9.93
N GLU A 935 -6.42 -19.88 8.62
CA GLU A 935 -6.19 -21.12 7.88
C GLU A 935 -4.75 -21.22 7.34
N GLY A 936 -3.85 -20.31 7.73
CA GLY A 936 -2.43 -20.42 7.41
C GLY A 936 -2.09 -20.00 5.99
N ILE A 937 -3.05 -19.47 5.23
CA ILE A 937 -2.81 -18.88 3.92
C ILE A 937 -2.25 -17.47 4.08
N LEU A 938 -1.23 -17.16 3.30
CA LEU A 938 -0.61 -15.85 3.27
C LEU A 938 -1.32 -14.95 2.26
N LEU A 939 -1.93 -13.86 2.73
CA LEU A 939 -2.42 -12.79 1.89
C LEU A 939 -1.33 -11.74 1.74
N ALA A 940 -0.84 -11.52 0.53
CA ALA A 940 0.28 -10.62 0.25
C ALA A 940 -0.10 -9.56 -0.78
N ASN A 941 -0.10 -8.30 -0.37
CA ASN A 941 -0.07 -7.19 -1.31
C ASN A 941 1.38 -6.84 -1.64
N LEU A 942 1.76 -7.05 -2.89
CA LEU A 942 3.05 -6.64 -3.43
C LEU A 942 2.83 -5.47 -4.39
N THR A 943 3.14 -4.27 -3.90
CA THR A 943 3.00 -2.99 -4.58
C THR A 943 1.53 -2.61 -4.84
N LYS A 944 0.90 -3.22 -5.86
CA LYS A 944 -0.48 -2.94 -6.31
C LYS A 944 -1.29 -4.20 -6.54
N LYS A 945 -0.72 -5.37 -6.27
CA LYS A 945 -1.29 -6.68 -6.61
C LYS A 945 -1.44 -7.48 -5.33
N LEU A 946 -2.65 -7.94 -5.06
CA LEU A 946 -2.98 -8.75 -3.89
C LEU A 946 -3.09 -10.23 -4.29
N TYR A 947 -2.36 -11.06 -3.58
CA TYR A 947 -2.30 -12.50 -3.79
C TYR A 947 -2.75 -13.26 -2.54
N ALA A 948 -3.38 -14.41 -2.72
CA ALA A 948 -3.42 -15.47 -1.72
C ALA A 948 -2.37 -16.53 -2.09
N ILE A 949 -1.56 -16.95 -1.12
CA ILE A 949 -0.39 -17.81 -1.33
C ILE A 949 -0.40 -18.92 -0.27
N ASP A 950 -0.26 -20.16 -0.72
CA ASP A 950 -0.01 -21.30 0.14
C ASP A 950 1.48 -21.31 0.53
N PRO A 951 1.83 -21.18 1.83
CA PRO A 951 3.22 -21.07 2.27
C PRO A 951 4.01 -22.39 2.20
N ALA A 952 3.33 -23.52 1.98
CA ALA A 952 3.93 -24.85 1.87
C ALA A 952 4.21 -25.23 0.41
N THR A 953 3.29 -24.92 -0.50
CA THR A 953 3.39 -25.29 -1.92
C THR A 953 3.84 -24.14 -2.83
N PHE A 954 3.67 -22.90 -2.37
CA PHE A 954 3.80 -21.66 -3.15
C PHE A 954 2.81 -21.54 -4.33
N GLU A 955 1.75 -22.34 -4.34
CA GLU A 955 0.62 -22.07 -5.20
C GLU A 955 -0.04 -20.75 -4.80
N PHE A 956 -0.48 -19.97 -5.79
CA PHE A 956 -1.03 -18.65 -5.54
C PHE A 956 -2.14 -18.27 -6.51
N ILE A 957 -3.02 -17.39 -6.05
CA ILE A 957 -4.08 -16.76 -6.83
C ILE A 957 -3.95 -15.25 -6.71
N GLU A 958 -3.99 -14.54 -7.83
CA GLU A 958 -4.16 -13.08 -7.85
C GLU A 958 -5.64 -12.75 -7.57
N LEU A 959 -5.89 -12.01 -6.48
CA LEU A 959 -7.24 -11.68 -6.02
C LEU A 959 -7.74 -10.34 -6.54
N ALA A 960 -6.89 -9.30 -6.50
CA ALA A 960 -7.28 -7.94 -6.87
C ALA A 960 -6.08 -7.01 -7.10
N ASP A 961 -6.32 -5.93 -7.86
CA ASP A 961 -5.43 -4.77 -7.88
C ASP A 961 -5.80 -3.80 -6.75
N THR A 962 -4.91 -3.60 -5.77
CA THR A 962 -5.13 -2.72 -4.62
C THR A 962 -3.82 -2.21 -4.02
N GLU A 963 -3.85 -1.01 -3.42
CA GLU A 963 -2.74 -0.47 -2.62
C GLU A 963 -2.93 -0.72 -1.11
N SER A 964 -4.11 -1.14 -0.66
CA SER A 964 -4.34 -1.43 0.76
C SER A 964 -5.50 -2.42 0.95
N PHE A 965 -5.32 -3.33 1.90
CA PHE A 965 -6.31 -4.31 2.27
C PHE A 965 -6.18 -4.67 3.75
N THR A 966 -7.16 -5.38 4.27
CA THR A 966 -7.07 -6.08 5.55
C THR A 966 -7.90 -7.35 5.50
N LEU A 967 -7.64 -8.28 6.41
CA LEU A 967 -8.52 -9.40 6.70
C LEU A 967 -9.42 -8.98 7.86
N GLY A 968 -10.72 -8.85 7.62
CA GLY A 968 -11.69 -8.46 8.65
C GLY A 968 -11.77 -9.47 9.79
N PRO A 969 -12.27 -9.08 10.98
CA PRO A 969 -12.47 -10.00 12.09
C PRO A 969 -13.42 -11.17 11.79
N ASP A 970 -14.25 -11.03 10.75
CA ASP A 970 -15.14 -12.05 10.21
C ASP A 970 -14.44 -13.06 9.26
N GLY A 971 -13.12 -12.90 9.03
CA GLY A 971 -12.35 -13.78 8.16
C GLY A 971 -12.47 -13.47 6.67
N HIS A 972 -13.08 -12.33 6.29
CA HIS A 972 -13.21 -11.93 4.90
C HIS A 972 -12.24 -10.81 4.52
N LEU A 973 -11.86 -10.76 3.25
CA LEU A 973 -10.89 -9.79 2.77
C LEU A 973 -11.59 -8.48 2.42
N TYR A 974 -11.06 -7.36 2.91
CA TYR A 974 -11.57 -6.02 2.62
C TYR A 974 -10.49 -5.13 2.03
N TYR A 975 -10.81 -4.39 0.96
CA TYR A 975 -9.80 -3.61 0.23
C TYR A 975 -10.40 -2.44 -0.55
N ALA A 976 -9.54 -1.54 -1.02
CA ALA A 976 -9.90 -0.48 -1.95
C ALA A 976 -9.35 -0.77 -3.36
N PRO A 977 -10.18 -0.93 -4.40
CA PRO A 977 -9.69 -1.28 -5.72
C PRO A 977 -8.89 -0.12 -6.36
N SER A 978 -7.84 -0.47 -7.10
CA SER A 978 -6.96 0.52 -7.76
C SER A 978 -7.68 1.44 -8.75
N PHE A 979 -8.76 0.97 -9.40
CA PHE A 979 -9.53 1.79 -10.34
C PHE A 979 -10.38 2.87 -9.63
N ASN A 980 -10.75 2.66 -8.37
CA ASN A 980 -11.47 3.64 -7.55
C ASN A 980 -11.20 3.44 -6.06
N ARG A 981 -10.16 4.10 -5.58
CA ARG A 981 -9.71 4.01 -4.19
C ARG A 981 -10.60 4.73 -3.17
N THR A 982 -11.72 5.31 -3.60
CA THR A 982 -12.73 5.87 -2.69
C THR A 982 -13.74 4.83 -2.22
N GLN A 983 -13.70 3.63 -2.81
CA GLN A 983 -14.62 2.53 -2.56
C GLN A 983 -13.98 1.46 -1.67
N MET A 984 -14.82 0.76 -0.93
CA MET A 984 -14.46 -0.44 -0.18
C MET A 984 -15.18 -1.64 -0.78
N TYR A 985 -14.42 -2.70 -1.06
CA TYR A 985 -14.90 -3.99 -1.55
C TYR A 985 -14.57 -5.09 -0.55
N ARG A 986 -15.33 -6.18 -0.61
CA ARG A 986 -15.04 -7.43 0.10
C ARG A 986 -14.90 -8.58 -0.87
N ILE A 987 -13.93 -9.46 -0.63
CA ILE A 987 -13.90 -10.82 -1.19
C ILE A 987 -14.21 -11.77 -0.03
N THR A 988 -15.29 -12.53 -0.17
CA THR A 988 -15.65 -13.57 0.79
C THR A 988 -14.63 -14.70 0.69
N MET A 989 -14.17 -15.20 1.83
CA MET A 989 -13.31 -16.38 1.94
C MET A 989 -14.08 -17.43 2.74
N ASN A 990 -14.39 -18.56 2.11
CA ASN A 990 -15.09 -19.69 2.73
C ASN A 990 -14.28 -20.96 2.52
N MET A 991 -14.33 -21.89 3.46
CA MET A 991 -13.78 -23.22 3.22
C MET A 991 -14.64 -23.97 2.20
N ALA A 992 -14.03 -24.41 1.09
CA ALA A 992 -14.62 -25.18 0.00
C ALA A 992 -14.99 -26.61 0.43
N LYS A 993 -14.25 -27.14 1.42
CA LYS A 993 -14.54 -28.36 2.16
C LYS A 993 -14.20 -28.11 3.62
N GLU A 994 -15.06 -28.52 4.55
CA GLU A 994 -14.62 -28.63 5.93
C GLU A 994 -13.44 -29.61 5.96
N PRO A 995 -12.29 -29.26 6.55
CA PRO A 995 -11.16 -30.17 6.61
C PRO A 995 -11.60 -31.48 7.27
N GLU A 996 -11.39 -32.60 6.59
CA GLU A 996 -11.50 -33.91 7.23
C GLU A 996 -10.37 -34.03 8.25
N VAL A 997 -10.58 -33.54 9.45
CA VAL A 997 -9.70 -33.80 10.60
C VAL A 997 -9.88 -35.26 10.99
N PRO A 998 -8.82 -36.09 11.00
CA PRO A 998 -8.85 -37.39 11.63
C PRO A 998 -8.79 -37.20 13.16
N GLY A 999 -9.83 -37.60 13.89
CA GLY A 999 -9.84 -37.59 15.36
C GLY A 999 -10.89 -36.66 15.97
N ASN A 1000 -11.35 -37.00 17.17
CA ASN A 1000 -12.66 -36.65 17.72
C ASN A 1000 -12.72 -35.27 18.45
N ASP A 1001 -11.88 -34.31 18.05
CA ASP A 1001 -11.82 -32.95 18.64
C ASP A 1001 -12.74 -31.93 17.93
N ARG A 1002 -13.74 -32.40 17.17
CA ARG A 1002 -14.61 -31.55 16.33
C ARG A 1002 -15.69 -30.76 17.08
N ILE A 1003 -15.89 -31.00 18.37
CA ILE A 1003 -17.05 -30.44 19.08
C ILE A 1003 -16.79 -28.97 19.44
N ARG A 1004 -17.42 -28.06 18.71
CA ARG A 1004 -17.28 -26.61 18.93
C ARG A 1004 -18.34 -26.13 19.90
N PHE A 1005 -17.93 -25.42 20.95
CA PHE A 1005 -18.86 -24.82 21.90
C PHE A 1005 -19.04 -23.31 21.63
N ASP A 1006 -20.25 -22.79 21.82
CA ASP A 1006 -20.55 -21.36 21.70
C ASP A 1006 -21.64 -20.93 22.71
N LEU A 1007 -21.78 -19.62 22.93
CA LEU A 1007 -22.85 -18.98 23.70
C LEU A 1007 -23.81 -18.22 22.78
N ALA A 1008 -25.04 -18.70 22.68
CA ALA A 1008 -26.12 -17.98 22.04
C ALA A 1008 -26.83 -17.08 23.06
N ALA A 1009 -26.82 -15.77 22.83
CA ALA A 1009 -27.53 -14.77 23.63
C ALA A 1009 -28.14 -13.70 22.69
N PRO A 1010 -29.19 -12.99 23.10
CA PRO A 1010 -29.65 -11.81 22.37
C PRO A 1010 -28.58 -10.71 22.39
N ALA A 1011 -28.54 -9.89 21.33
CA ALA A 1011 -27.62 -8.75 21.27
C ALA A 1011 -27.98 -7.66 22.31
N GLU A 1012 -29.27 -7.55 22.66
CA GLU A 1012 -29.81 -6.52 23.54
C GLU A 1012 -30.95 -7.06 24.41
N THR A 1013 -31.13 -6.48 25.61
CA THR A 1013 -32.27 -6.70 26.51
C THR A 1013 -32.60 -5.40 27.27
N LYS A 1014 -33.82 -5.28 27.80
CA LYS A 1014 -34.23 -4.09 28.56
C LYS A 1014 -34.08 -4.30 30.08
N THR A 1015 -33.79 -3.24 30.82
CA THR A 1015 -33.74 -3.27 32.29
C THR A 1015 -35.02 -3.89 32.88
N GLY A 1016 -34.87 -4.94 33.70
CA GLY A 1016 -35.96 -5.65 34.36
C GLY A 1016 -36.49 -6.88 33.61
N GLU A 1017 -36.14 -7.05 32.33
CA GLU A 1017 -36.52 -8.23 31.54
C GLU A 1017 -35.65 -9.45 31.83
N THR A 1018 -36.22 -10.63 31.59
CA THR A 1018 -35.49 -11.89 31.60
C THR A 1018 -35.13 -12.29 30.17
N PHE A 1019 -33.90 -12.77 29.95
CA PHE A 1019 -33.43 -13.28 28.68
C PHE A 1019 -32.59 -14.54 28.88
N ASP A 1020 -32.46 -15.34 27.82
CA ASP A 1020 -31.76 -16.62 27.85
C ASP A 1020 -30.38 -16.53 27.19
N VAL A 1021 -29.44 -17.27 27.78
CA VAL A 1021 -28.13 -17.56 27.21
C VAL A 1021 -27.95 -19.07 27.15
N THR A 1022 -27.80 -19.62 25.95
CA THR A 1022 -27.72 -21.06 25.71
C THR A 1022 -26.31 -21.47 25.33
N VAL A 1023 -25.77 -22.48 26.02
CA VAL A 1023 -24.53 -23.15 25.61
C VAL A 1023 -24.86 -24.12 24.49
N LYS A 1024 -24.23 -23.93 23.33
CA LYS A 1024 -24.38 -24.77 22.15
C LYS A 1024 -23.15 -25.65 21.97
N ALA A 1025 -23.36 -26.85 21.45
CA ALA A 1025 -22.32 -27.73 20.93
C ALA A 1025 -22.64 -28.00 19.45
N ALA A 1026 -21.74 -27.60 18.55
CA ALA A 1026 -21.82 -27.88 17.13
C ALA A 1026 -20.92 -29.05 16.75
N ASP A 1027 -21.32 -29.79 15.73
CA ASP A 1027 -20.58 -30.95 15.21
C ASP A 1027 -20.25 -31.99 16.28
N ALA A 1028 -21.13 -32.16 17.26
CA ALA A 1028 -20.93 -33.14 18.31
C ALA A 1028 -20.82 -34.53 17.67
N ASP A 1029 -19.79 -35.29 18.02
CA ASP A 1029 -19.68 -36.69 17.66
C ASP A 1029 -19.39 -37.48 18.92
N LEU A 1030 -20.37 -38.28 19.35
CA LEU A 1030 -20.36 -39.03 20.60
C LEU A 1030 -20.23 -38.21 21.89
N LEU A 1031 -20.64 -36.93 21.91
CA LEU A 1031 -20.60 -36.11 23.13
C LEU A 1031 -21.45 -36.73 24.23
N TYR A 1032 -20.85 -36.96 25.40
CA TYR A 1032 -21.50 -37.60 26.54
C TYR A 1032 -21.77 -36.64 27.69
N SER A 1033 -20.77 -35.84 28.04
CA SER A 1033 -20.89 -34.92 29.17
C SER A 1033 -20.08 -33.64 28.97
N MET A 1034 -20.50 -32.58 29.66
CA MET A 1034 -19.84 -31.30 29.74
C MET A 1034 -19.86 -30.80 31.19
N HIS A 1035 -18.72 -30.32 31.67
CA HIS A 1035 -18.51 -29.64 32.93
C HIS A 1035 -18.09 -28.19 32.66
N SER A 1036 -19.07 -27.30 32.68
CA SER A 1036 -18.93 -25.90 32.32
C SER A 1036 -18.67 -25.02 33.53
N ARG A 1037 -17.71 -24.11 33.39
CA ARG A 1037 -17.47 -23.01 34.32
C ARG A 1037 -17.88 -21.70 33.65
N ILE A 1038 -18.94 -21.09 34.16
CA ILE A 1038 -19.52 -19.85 33.65
C ILE A 1038 -19.19 -18.71 34.61
N SER A 1039 -18.80 -17.55 34.09
CA SER A 1039 -18.78 -16.29 34.84
C SER A 1039 -19.63 -15.23 34.14
N TYR A 1040 -20.31 -14.38 34.91
CA TYR A 1040 -21.17 -13.32 34.36
C TYR A 1040 -21.10 -12.04 35.22
N ASP A 1041 -21.46 -10.90 34.62
CA ASP A 1041 -21.47 -9.61 35.32
C ASP A 1041 -22.61 -9.53 36.35
N ALA A 1042 -22.33 -9.94 37.59
CA ALA A 1042 -23.28 -9.92 38.70
C ALA A 1042 -23.76 -8.50 39.12
N SER A 1043 -23.08 -7.44 38.64
CA SER A 1043 -23.54 -6.07 38.91
C SER A 1043 -24.68 -5.64 38.00
N LYS A 1044 -24.85 -6.34 36.86
CA LYS A 1044 -25.83 -6.04 35.81
C LYS A 1044 -26.81 -7.17 35.54
N LEU A 1045 -26.46 -8.40 35.88
CA LEU A 1045 -27.26 -9.59 35.62
C LEU A 1045 -27.50 -10.37 36.91
N GLU A 1046 -28.74 -10.81 37.09
CA GLU A 1046 -29.14 -11.79 38.10
C GLU A 1046 -29.47 -13.11 37.39
N LEU A 1047 -28.71 -14.18 37.67
CA LEU A 1047 -29.05 -15.50 37.14
C LEU A 1047 -30.30 -16.02 37.86
N VAL A 1048 -31.39 -16.22 37.13
CA VAL A 1048 -32.71 -16.59 37.69
C VAL A 1048 -33.04 -18.07 37.53
N ASP A 1049 -32.55 -18.72 36.48
CA ASP A 1049 -32.79 -20.16 36.24
C ASP A 1049 -31.68 -20.81 35.43
N VAL A 1050 -31.54 -22.13 35.56
CA VAL A 1050 -30.68 -22.98 34.72
C VAL A 1050 -31.48 -24.22 34.33
N ALA A 1051 -31.69 -24.41 33.03
CA ALA A 1051 -32.48 -25.50 32.48
C ALA A 1051 -31.67 -26.37 31.52
N GLN A 1052 -31.96 -27.67 31.53
CA GLN A 1052 -31.50 -28.59 30.48
C GLN A 1052 -32.07 -28.17 29.12
N ALA A 1053 -31.26 -28.30 28.07
CA ALA A 1053 -31.65 -27.94 26.70
C ALA A 1053 -31.29 -29.05 25.72
N GLY A 1054 -31.82 -28.93 24.50
CA GLY A 1054 -31.49 -29.81 23.36
C GLY A 1054 -31.55 -31.30 23.68
N GLN A 1055 -30.53 -32.04 23.24
CA GLN A 1055 -30.42 -33.48 23.46
C GLN A 1055 -29.96 -33.83 24.89
N PHE A 1056 -29.62 -32.83 25.71
CA PHE A 1056 -29.33 -32.96 27.14
C PHE A 1056 -30.57 -32.76 28.02
N ALA A 1057 -31.77 -32.62 27.45
CA ALA A 1057 -33.04 -32.54 28.16
C ALA A 1057 -33.87 -33.83 28.05
N GLY A 1058 -34.56 -34.18 29.14
CA GLY A 1058 -35.55 -35.28 29.16
C GLY A 1058 -35.11 -36.52 29.95
N GLU A 1059 -35.80 -37.65 29.74
CA GLU A 1059 -35.52 -38.87 30.50
C GLU A 1059 -34.11 -39.38 30.24
N GLY A 1060 -33.32 -39.52 31.31
CA GLY A 1060 -32.01 -40.15 31.26
C GLY A 1060 -30.87 -39.21 30.85
N THR A 1061 -31.03 -37.94 31.15
CA THR A 1061 -29.92 -36.99 31.27
C THR A 1061 -29.75 -36.65 32.75
N TYR A 1062 -28.60 -36.08 33.10
CA TYR A 1062 -28.26 -35.63 34.44
C TYR A 1062 -27.70 -34.22 34.35
N MET A 1063 -28.16 -33.33 35.23
CA MET A 1063 -27.59 -32.00 35.38
C MET A 1063 -27.35 -31.72 36.86
N ASN A 1064 -26.18 -31.18 37.18
CA ASN A 1064 -25.85 -30.67 38.50
C ASN A 1064 -25.34 -29.24 38.38
N THR A 1065 -25.84 -28.35 39.24
CA THR A 1065 -25.50 -26.93 39.21
C THR A 1065 -25.00 -26.46 40.57
N THR A 1066 -23.95 -25.63 40.57
CA THR A 1066 -23.46 -24.90 41.74
C THR A 1066 -23.40 -23.43 41.37
N LEU A 1067 -24.18 -22.60 42.06
CA LEU A 1067 -24.40 -21.20 41.69
C LEU A 1067 -23.84 -20.26 42.78
N GLU A 1068 -23.08 -19.27 42.36
CA GLU A 1068 -22.61 -18.15 43.17
C GLU A 1068 -22.89 -16.83 42.42
N PRO A 1069 -23.01 -15.68 43.10
CA PRO A 1069 -23.12 -14.39 42.42
C PRO A 1069 -21.96 -14.18 41.43
N GLY A 1070 -22.28 -14.10 40.13
CA GLY A 1070 -21.32 -13.91 39.05
C GLY A 1070 -20.60 -15.16 38.57
N LYS A 1071 -20.91 -16.34 39.12
CA LYS A 1071 -20.31 -17.63 38.70
C LYS A 1071 -21.32 -18.78 38.73
N ALA A 1072 -21.24 -19.68 37.76
CA ALA A 1072 -22.00 -20.92 37.78
C ALA A 1072 -21.11 -22.07 37.33
N VAL A 1073 -21.16 -23.20 38.03
CA VAL A 1073 -20.52 -24.46 37.60
C VAL A 1073 -21.63 -25.46 37.30
N ILE A 1074 -21.67 -25.95 36.06
CA ILE A 1074 -22.77 -26.77 35.55
C ILE A 1074 -22.19 -28.02 34.93
N THR A 1075 -22.56 -29.19 35.45
CA THR A 1075 -22.27 -30.47 34.81
C THR A 1075 -23.54 -30.96 34.14
N SER A 1076 -23.51 -31.16 32.82
CA SER A 1076 -24.56 -31.81 32.04
C SER A 1076 -24.03 -33.12 31.48
N SER A 1077 -24.73 -34.24 31.70
CA SER A 1077 -24.34 -35.55 31.15
C SER A 1077 -25.55 -36.34 30.67
N LEU A 1078 -25.32 -37.24 29.73
CA LEU A 1078 -26.27 -38.31 29.41
C LEU A 1078 -26.07 -39.48 30.39
N THR A 1079 -27.01 -40.44 30.43
CA THR A 1079 -26.87 -41.67 31.24
C THR A 1079 -27.00 -42.94 30.40
N GLY A 1080 -26.35 -44.02 30.81
CA GLY A 1080 -26.26 -45.25 30.02
C GLY A 1080 -25.39 -45.07 28.77
N ASP A 1081 -25.67 -45.82 27.70
CA ASP A 1081 -24.86 -45.87 26.47
C ASP A 1081 -25.24 -44.76 25.45
N ARG A 1082 -25.70 -43.61 25.93
CA ARG A 1082 -26.19 -42.53 25.06
C ARG A 1082 -25.11 -41.50 24.78
N SER A 1083 -25.18 -40.90 23.60
CA SER A 1083 -24.30 -39.82 23.17
C SER A 1083 -25.05 -38.88 22.23
N VAL A 1084 -24.54 -37.65 22.08
CA VAL A 1084 -25.05 -36.70 21.09
C VAL A 1084 -24.22 -36.80 19.81
N ILE A 1085 -24.92 -36.83 18.69
CA ILE A 1085 -24.35 -36.65 17.35
C ILE A 1085 -25.04 -35.46 16.68
N GLY A 1086 -24.26 -34.58 16.06
CA GLY A 1086 -24.69 -33.33 15.44
C GLY A 1086 -24.96 -32.18 16.42
N ASP A 1087 -25.37 -31.04 15.88
CA ASP A 1087 -25.58 -29.83 16.67
C ASP A 1087 -26.64 -30.02 17.78
N THR A 1088 -26.35 -29.47 18.96
CA THR A 1088 -27.28 -29.47 20.08
C THR A 1088 -27.13 -28.28 21.01
N ASP A 1089 -28.20 -27.96 21.72
CA ASP A 1089 -28.13 -27.10 22.90
C ASP A 1089 -27.82 -27.99 24.11
N VAL A 1090 -26.86 -27.57 24.95
CA VAL A 1090 -26.43 -28.36 26.12
C VAL A 1090 -27.25 -27.95 27.35
N PHE A 1091 -27.34 -26.64 27.61
CA PHE A 1091 -28.19 -26.07 28.66
C PHE A 1091 -28.43 -24.57 28.41
N THR A 1092 -29.46 -24.04 29.07
CA THR A 1092 -29.83 -22.62 29.00
C THR A 1092 -29.75 -22.00 30.39
N LEU A 1093 -29.15 -20.81 30.45
CA LEU A 1093 -29.10 -19.92 31.61
C LEU A 1093 -30.10 -18.79 31.37
N SER A 1094 -31.07 -18.60 32.26
CA SER A 1094 -31.98 -17.46 32.19
C SER A 1094 -31.48 -16.36 33.13
N PHE A 1095 -31.23 -15.17 32.60
CA PHE A 1095 -30.77 -14.00 33.34
C PHE A 1095 -31.85 -12.94 33.39
N LYS A 1096 -31.95 -12.22 34.50
CA LYS A 1096 -32.70 -10.98 34.61
C LYS A 1096 -31.75 -9.79 34.54
N ALA A 1097 -32.02 -8.86 33.63
CA ALA A 1097 -31.28 -7.61 33.51
C ALA A 1097 -31.60 -6.68 34.69
N LEU A 1098 -30.58 -6.26 35.43
CA LEU A 1098 -30.71 -5.32 36.55
C LEU A 1098 -30.79 -3.87 36.03
N ASN A 1099 -31.13 -2.93 36.91
CA ASN A 1099 -31.35 -1.51 36.57
C ASN A 1099 -30.04 -0.73 36.32
N LEU A 1100 -29.07 -1.34 35.63
CA LEU A 1100 -27.78 -0.75 35.30
C LEU A 1100 -27.51 -0.92 33.80
N ILE A 1101 -27.51 0.21 33.08
CA ILE A 1101 -27.38 0.23 31.61
C ILE A 1101 -25.96 -0.06 31.12
N GLY A 1102 -25.86 -0.52 29.86
CA GLY A 1102 -24.61 -0.83 29.16
C GLY A 1102 -24.34 -2.33 29.05
N ASN A 1103 -23.20 -2.70 28.48
CA ASN A 1103 -22.89 -4.10 28.19
C ASN A 1103 -22.65 -4.91 29.46
N ALA A 1104 -23.28 -6.08 29.54
CA ALA A 1104 -22.97 -7.14 30.49
C ALA A 1104 -22.36 -8.34 29.73
N SER A 1105 -21.40 -9.03 30.34
CA SER A 1105 -20.76 -10.21 29.74
C SER A 1105 -21.21 -11.49 30.43
N VAL A 1106 -21.34 -12.55 29.64
CA VAL A 1106 -21.42 -13.95 30.10
C VAL A 1106 -20.30 -14.72 29.41
N THR A 1107 -19.51 -15.44 30.17
CA THR A 1107 -18.30 -16.13 29.71
C THR A 1107 -18.38 -17.60 30.07
N LEU A 1108 -18.15 -18.47 29.10
CA LEU A 1108 -17.83 -19.88 29.29
C LEU A 1108 -16.31 -20.01 29.31
N ALA A 1109 -15.76 -20.31 30.49
CA ALA A 1109 -14.33 -20.18 30.75
C ALA A 1109 -13.50 -21.28 30.09
N ALA A 1110 -12.29 -20.91 29.68
CA ALA A 1110 -11.21 -21.81 29.35
C ALA A 1110 -10.98 -22.82 30.50
N GLY A 1111 -10.77 -24.08 30.15
CA GLY A 1111 -10.67 -25.18 31.10
C GLY A 1111 -12.01 -25.76 31.58
N SER A 1112 -13.15 -25.28 31.09
CA SER A 1112 -14.39 -26.08 31.08
C SER A 1112 -14.13 -27.38 30.31
N SER A 1113 -14.58 -28.52 30.82
CA SER A 1113 -14.21 -29.83 30.28
C SER A 1113 -15.39 -30.58 29.68
N TRP A 1114 -15.14 -31.52 28.78
CA TRP A 1114 -16.17 -32.37 28.20
C TRP A 1114 -15.61 -33.75 27.86
N THR A 1115 -16.50 -34.73 27.71
CA THR A 1115 -16.11 -36.13 27.45
C THR A 1115 -16.99 -36.76 26.38
N LEU A 1116 -16.40 -37.73 25.70
CA LEU A 1116 -17.10 -38.63 24.79
C LEU A 1116 -17.67 -39.85 25.52
N ALA A 1117 -18.56 -40.59 24.85
CA ALA A 1117 -19.20 -41.77 25.44
C ALA A 1117 -18.25 -42.96 25.67
N ASN A 1118 -17.07 -42.95 25.04
CA ASN A 1118 -16.00 -43.94 25.22
C ASN A 1118 -14.91 -43.48 26.20
N ALA A 1119 -15.13 -42.40 26.95
CA ALA A 1119 -14.11 -41.84 27.86
C ALA A 1119 -13.75 -42.79 29.02
N ASP A 1120 -14.58 -43.79 29.33
CA ASP A 1120 -14.26 -44.87 30.25
C ASP A 1120 -13.23 -45.86 29.68
N GLU A 1121 -13.16 -46.00 28.35
CA GLU A 1121 -12.18 -46.81 27.65
C GLU A 1121 -10.90 -46.03 27.32
N THR A 1122 -11.02 -44.77 26.87
CA THR A 1122 -9.86 -43.94 26.46
C THR A 1122 -9.21 -43.20 27.61
N GLY A 1123 -9.97 -42.88 28.67
CA GLY A 1123 -9.52 -42.01 29.75
C GLY A 1123 -9.40 -40.53 29.36
N GLU A 1124 -9.87 -40.15 28.17
CA GLU A 1124 -9.72 -38.79 27.62
C GLU A 1124 -10.74 -37.81 28.22
N LEU A 1125 -10.23 -36.64 28.61
CA LEU A 1125 -11.01 -35.50 29.08
C LEU A 1125 -10.56 -34.29 28.28
N HIS A 1126 -11.47 -33.71 27.50
CA HIS A 1126 -11.20 -32.57 26.64
C HIS A 1126 -11.52 -31.27 27.36
N HIS A 1127 -10.92 -30.17 26.92
CA HIS A 1127 -11.09 -28.85 27.52
C HIS A 1127 -11.35 -27.77 26.46
N ILE A 1128 -12.13 -26.76 26.83
CA ILE A 1128 -12.23 -25.52 26.07
C ILE A 1128 -10.91 -24.75 26.25
N SER A 1129 -10.25 -24.39 25.14
CA SER A 1129 -8.91 -23.79 25.12
C SER A 1129 -8.89 -22.30 25.45
N GLU A 1130 -9.97 -21.57 25.14
CA GLU A 1130 -10.08 -20.12 25.35
C GLU A 1130 -11.46 -19.72 25.92
N ASP A 1131 -11.54 -18.54 26.54
CA ASP A 1131 -12.79 -18.02 27.07
C ASP A 1131 -13.76 -17.67 25.93
N ILE A 1132 -14.95 -18.27 25.93
CA ILE A 1132 -16.03 -17.90 25.01
C ILE A 1132 -16.88 -16.83 25.69
N VAL A 1133 -16.80 -15.60 25.22
CA VAL A 1133 -17.47 -14.44 25.83
C VAL A 1133 -18.61 -13.94 24.96
N LYS A 1134 -19.78 -13.74 25.55
CA LYS A 1134 -20.92 -13.08 24.92
C LYS A 1134 -21.31 -11.81 25.65
N HIS A 1135 -21.48 -10.72 24.90
CA HIS A 1135 -21.96 -9.45 25.42
C HIS A 1135 -23.45 -9.27 25.11
N VAL A 1136 -24.20 -8.81 26.10
CA VAL A 1136 -25.60 -8.40 25.97
C VAL A 1136 -25.70 -6.93 26.38
N SER A 1137 -26.19 -6.08 25.48
CA SER A 1137 -26.42 -4.66 25.77
C SER A 1137 -27.69 -4.51 26.62
N ILE A 1138 -27.58 -3.93 27.81
CA ILE A 1138 -28.76 -3.60 28.64
C ILE A 1138 -29.15 -2.16 28.35
N VAL A 1139 -30.30 -1.98 27.70
CA VAL A 1139 -30.89 -0.68 27.41
C VAL A 1139 -32.02 -0.37 28.38
N LYS A 1140 -32.35 0.92 28.49
CA LYS A 1140 -33.45 1.37 29.34
C LYS A 1140 -34.77 1.11 28.63
N ALA A 1141 -35.72 0.45 29.28
CA ALA A 1141 -37.10 0.44 28.79
C ALA A 1141 -37.67 1.87 28.89
N VAL A 1142 -37.94 2.52 27.76
CA VAL A 1142 -38.63 3.82 27.70
C VAL A 1142 -39.85 3.62 26.81
N ALA A 1143 -41.06 3.70 27.39
CA ALA A 1143 -42.30 3.47 26.65
C ALA A 1143 -42.57 4.57 25.62
N GLU A 1144 -41.91 5.71 25.78
CA GLU A 1144 -42.05 6.90 24.94
C GLU A 1144 -41.11 6.91 23.71
N ASP A 1145 -40.15 5.98 23.61
CA ASP A 1145 -39.36 5.72 22.39
C ASP A 1145 -40.14 4.70 21.55
N VAL A 1146 -41.01 5.22 20.68
CA VAL A 1146 -41.95 4.40 19.92
C VAL A 1146 -41.39 3.96 18.57
N ASN A 1147 -40.26 4.52 18.16
CA ASN A 1147 -39.56 4.15 16.93
C ASN A 1147 -38.40 3.16 17.17
N HIS A 1148 -38.05 2.91 18.45
CA HIS A 1148 -37.01 2.01 18.95
C HIS A 1148 -35.59 2.35 18.47
N ASP A 1149 -35.30 3.63 18.28
CA ASP A 1149 -33.96 4.12 17.92
C ASP A 1149 -33.05 4.35 19.14
N GLY A 1150 -33.58 4.15 20.34
CA GLY A 1150 -32.87 4.27 21.62
C GLY A 1150 -32.90 5.68 22.21
N THR A 1151 -33.57 6.64 21.56
CA THR A 1151 -33.77 8.01 22.03
C THR A 1151 -35.23 8.41 21.96
N VAL A 1152 -35.69 9.27 22.87
CA VAL A 1152 -37.02 9.90 22.75
C VAL A 1152 -36.82 11.26 22.13
N ASP A 1153 -37.13 11.40 20.85
CA ASP A 1153 -36.90 12.61 20.08
C ASP A 1153 -38.14 13.10 19.32
N LEU A 1154 -37.95 14.03 18.38
CA LEU A 1154 -39.07 14.58 17.61
C LEU A 1154 -39.70 13.54 16.67
N LEU A 1155 -38.95 12.52 16.25
CA LEU A 1155 -39.45 11.44 15.39
C LEU A 1155 -40.48 10.59 16.13
N ASP A 1156 -40.29 10.31 17.42
CA ASP A 1156 -41.29 9.63 18.27
C ASP A 1156 -42.57 10.45 18.40
N VAL A 1157 -42.42 11.75 18.66
CA VAL A 1157 -43.54 12.70 18.72
C VAL A 1157 -44.29 12.71 17.40
N MET A 1158 -43.57 12.76 16.28
CA MET A 1158 -44.17 12.75 14.94
C MET A 1158 -44.87 11.42 14.64
N LEU A 1159 -44.30 10.30 15.08
CA LEU A 1159 -44.84 8.97 14.86
C LEU A 1159 -46.16 8.80 15.62
N VAL A 1160 -46.22 9.15 16.91
CA VAL A 1160 -47.48 9.12 17.67
C VAL A 1160 -48.48 10.13 17.12
N ALA A 1161 -48.05 11.37 16.83
CA ALA A 1161 -48.92 12.43 16.32
C ALA A 1161 -49.63 12.06 15.01
N LYS A 1162 -48.95 11.29 14.15
CA LYS A 1162 -49.51 10.80 12.87
C LYS A 1162 -50.73 9.89 13.05
N PHE A 1163 -50.80 9.18 14.17
CA PHE A 1163 -51.84 8.18 14.43
C PHE A 1163 -52.85 8.62 15.52
N VAL A 1164 -52.75 9.84 16.03
CA VAL A 1164 -53.74 10.39 16.98
C VAL A 1164 -55.16 10.35 16.39
N GLY A 1165 -56.09 9.79 17.16
CA GLY A 1165 -57.49 9.59 16.78
C GLY A 1165 -57.77 8.27 16.05
N THR A 1166 -56.79 7.36 15.98
CA THR A 1166 -56.96 6.02 15.40
C THR A 1166 -57.08 4.95 16.47
N ALA A 1167 -57.82 3.87 16.16
CA ALA A 1167 -57.94 2.72 17.06
C ALA A 1167 -56.68 1.85 16.98
N VAL A 1168 -56.26 1.31 18.13
CA VAL A 1168 -55.10 0.43 18.22
C VAL A 1168 -55.33 -0.86 17.43
N ASN A 1169 -54.35 -1.25 16.63
CA ASN A 1169 -54.28 -2.55 15.97
C ASN A 1169 -52.88 -3.17 16.21
N GLU A 1170 -52.64 -4.37 15.65
CA GLU A 1170 -51.38 -5.08 15.85
C GLU A 1170 -50.15 -4.28 15.41
N ASP A 1171 -50.26 -3.45 14.37
CA ASP A 1171 -49.15 -2.65 13.82
C ASP A 1171 -48.95 -1.30 14.54
N THR A 1172 -49.91 -0.88 15.38
CA THR A 1172 -49.87 0.43 16.06
C THR A 1172 -49.95 0.33 17.58
N ARG A 1173 -49.86 -0.88 18.13
CA ARG A 1173 -49.98 -1.16 19.57
C ARG A 1173 -48.97 -0.43 20.43
N GLU A 1174 -47.78 -0.20 19.90
CA GLU A 1174 -46.69 0.47 20.60
C GLU A 1174 -46.88 1.99 20.68
N LEU A 1175 -47.83 2.55 19.91
CA LEU A 1175 -48.18 3.97 19.94
C LEU A 1175 -49.22 4.32 21.02
N ASP A 1176 -49.85 3.32 21.62
CA ASP A 1176 -50.74 3.45 22.79
C ASP A 1176 -49.90 3.31 24.08
N ILE A 1177 -49.24 4.41 24.41
CA ILE A 1177 -48.24 4.47 25.48
C ILE A 1177 -48.91 4.36 26.86
N ASN A 1178 -50.13 4.87 26.98
CA ASN A 1178 -50.89 4.83 28.22
C ASN A 1178 -51.70 3.53 28.41
N GLY A 1179 -51.88 2.74 27.34
CA GLY A 1179 -52.48 1.41 27.34
C GLY A 1179 -54.01 1.39 27.43
N ASP A 1180 -54.70 2.46 27.02
CA ASP A 1180 -56.16 2.57 27.09
C ASP A 1180 -56.90 2.02 25.85
N GLY A 1181 -56.15 1.57 24.85
CA GLY A 1181 -56.67 0.98 23.62
C GLY A 1181 -57.00 2.00 22.52
N LEU A 1182 -56.63 3.27 22.69
CA LEU A 1182 -56.76 4.33 21.69
C LEU A 1182 -55.44 5.11 21.57
N ILE A 1183 -55.04 5.46 20.34
CA ILE A 1183 -53.90 6.36 20.15
C ILE A 1183 -54.44 7.77 20.19
N ASP A 1184 -54.19 8.50 21.26
CA ASP A 1184 -54.79 9.81 21.49
C ASP A 1184 -53.78 10.88 21.93
N ILE A 1185 -54.29 12.05 22.31
CA ILE A 1185 -53.44 13.17 22.67
C ILE A 1185 -52.73 12.97 24.02
N ALA A 1186 -53.19 12.04 24.85
CA ALA A 1186 -52.52 11.65 26.09
C ALA A 1186 -51.24 10.87 25.78
N ASP A 1187 -51.25 9.96 24.80
CA ASP A 1187 -50.03 9.24 24.36
C ASP A 1187 -48.99 10.20 23.79
N LEU A 1188 -49.43 11.08 22.88
CA LEU A 1188 -48.57 12.13 22.34
C LEU A 1188 -48.04 13.04 23.46
N GLY A 1189 -48.90 13.34 24.44
CA GLY A 1189 -48.56 14.11 25.62
C GLY A 1189 -47.45 13.46 26.45
N LEU A 1190 -47.46 12.13 26.60
CA LEU A 1190 -46.44 11.39 27.35
C LEU A 1190 -45.06 11.46 26.65
N VAL A 1191 -45.02 11.28 25.32
CA VAL A 1191 -43.77 11.45 24.55
C VAL A 1191 -43.22 12.88 24.66
N VAL A 1192 -44.08 13.88 24.50
CA VAL A 1192 -43.68 15.29 24.58
C VAL A 1192 -43.24 15.68 26.00
N LEU A 1193 -43.87 15.13 27.04
CA LEU A 1193 -43.45 15.37 28.42
C LEU A 1193 -42.05 14.80 28.68
N LYS A 1194 -41.75 13.64 28.08
CA LYS A 1194 -40.45 12.98 28.18
C LYS A 1194 -39.37 13.74 27.43
N LEU A 1195 -39.69 14.25 26.24
CA LEU A 1195 -38.82 15.12 25.44
C LEU A 1195 -38.41 16.39 26.22
N HIS A 1196 -39.35 17.02 26.94
CA HIS A 1196 -39.08 18.23 27.73
C HIS A 1196 -38.35 17.98 29.06
N SER A 1197 -38.35 16.75 29.58
CA SER A 1197 -37.64 16.42 30.83
C SER A 1197 -36.18 15.99 30.60
N ALA A 1198 -35.74 15.91 29.33
CA ALA A 1198 -34.36 15.68 28.91
C ALA A 1198 -33.57 16.97 28.60
N VAL A 1199 -34.19 18.16 28.78
CA VAL A 1199 -33.59 19.50 28.60
C VAL A 1199 -33.16 20.10 29.94
#